data_AF-A0A8T4B3T2-F1
#
_entry.id   AF-A0A8T4B3T2-F1
#
_cell.length_a   1.000
_cell.length_b   1.000
_cell.length_c   1.000
_cell.angle_alpha   90.00
_cell.angle_beta   90.00
_cell.angle_gamma   90.00
#
_symmetry.space_group_name_H-M   'P 1'
#
loop_
_entity.id
_entity.type
_entity.pdbx_description
1 polymer ?
#
loop_
_entity_poly.entity_id
_entity_poly.type
_entity_poly.pdbx_seq_one_letter_code
_entity_poly.pdbx_strand_id
1 'polypeptide(L)'
;MFNLPEGKPIEGTISVESGSIQPFDHGVISTWVGRRKTPAGHRLVRAGRIVAWLAESGKGKLLLAGKEARLRLEDLESTENSRYIAGEYSLAGLGSVAEVVPEAFEHAADRQGLLARGDAVVRLLSRDLSAVLRTMVERETVRGAIAIDQGMLIDSVGELPNEAETLAREIHSTLEAMNISIVEDDSMTSGSHWTMHHEGGSLLLAQAGDVSLGVWTEANTNHARLISAAAAVLEGELGAVGASGGPLPEGFVLREGRGGPDAIFSMLTAGVKEEVTGHLQSGQSSTAVSVLLARGVPVGISAPEGQSLEEAMLTFTDSSRILKLHRLPAGTIVSRDSGTVDEFRLDDFHDLLVTLRTRSESRRANLKSKLTDLFGFEIGMEQLRKNRSSATFPETVEVVSGGLPGDATQPLAVDAGLRRRLESAEHLINDLEKEKAVLTSRLEEAQSGKKAAQILAREASESRQEFLTKVESSNSSLDSLQLDVAESRAAAEQAENRAERLVKRVNELEHQVSVRAAELAKALGHADSSETLRSSIEELALKEAQLNGDLLAGSERLATIRQQSDDDERRLRVLQEQVEATRERHTRAQAEAMMMEDKIHSNSSELEAIESEAKAARRRAEEDRNRLATDEARQAQVQAELRELMFERRQTLRELGDLGARRGHAEAELVSLIERAEALSQAHEEALSDIQEAERLRARLAEEPLAQALLDDASTFDGLGPVLERLENARALGYSVTLLDRAVERGLQVIQSTVDHVAATPRHLLSSEVMTLLERQVPQTAGAVRGLARWSVQQRLEHQLGETVGHVVLDLEHLLEDFDRSITMLRRLRNVLEQLVRLGAPPHEVDALLNNCTRPEALPSIAQATRKLIQVALDDIYLEADQRDAGEAIALEDTARVLEELITQLDASGLADGVPSGMLWEFQRDGLLPYERNTIPDAQRTPVEQAMLSDMEPSLAGQVPVSLDVVVETAEVDESGWEQMPTPVDEDDSDTKESAPTSTPVTVNESEHSDERAQLEAELARLDASWDRRKEPAVEQTTDPALAALEARLSNLDF
;
A
#
# COMPACT_ATOMS: atom_id res chain seq x y z
N MET A 1 3.33 9.74 41.61
CA MET A 1 3.94 9.65 40.27
C MET A 1 5.44 9.94 40.31
N PHE A 2 6.25 9.41 39.37
CA PHE A 2 7.65 9.82 39.15
C PHE A 2 7.75 11.01 38.19
N ASN A 3 8.92 11.64 38.03
CA ASN A 3 9.13 12.67 37.01
C ASN A 3 9.64 12.06 35.70
N LEU A 4 9.14 12.57 34.57
CA LEU A 4 9.74 12.32 33.26
C LEU A 4 10.94 13.25 33.04
N PRO A 5 11.84 12.94 32.08
CA PRO A 5 13.01 13.77 31.81
C PRO A 5 12.63 15.23 31.57
N GLU A 6 13.42 16.16 32.08
CA GLU A 6 13.16 17.58 31.83
C GLU A 6 13.59 17.93 30.40
N GLY A 7 12.65 18.47 29.62
CA GLY A 7 12.90 19.01 28.29
C GLY A 7 13.18 20.50 28.33
N LYS A 8 13.30 21.15 27.16
CA LYS A 8 13.36 22.62 27.12
C LYS A 8 12.01 23.18 27.61
N PRO A 9 12.00 24.07 28.62
CA PRO A 9 10.75 24.56 29.19
C PRO A 9 9.97 25.40 28.18
N ILE A 10 8.65 25.26 28.17
CA ILE A 10 7.76 25.96 27.25
C ILE A 10 6.97 27.01 28.04
N GLU A 11 7.10 28.27 27.64
CA GLU A 11 6.44 29.42 28.31
C GLU A 11 5.03 29.73 27.76
N GLY A 12 4.61 29.06 26.68
CA GLY A 12 3.30 29.27 26.05
C GLY A 12 2.10 28.72 26.83
N THR A 13 0.89 29.16 26.47
CA THR A 13 -0.36 28.62 27.03
C THR A 13 -0.57 27.18 26.57
N ILE A 14 -0.65 26.26 27.52
CA ILE A 14 -0.88 24.83 27.28
C ILE A 14 -2.37 24.56 27.39
N SER A 15 -2.98 24.01 26.33
CA SER A 15 -4.33 23.45 26.38
C SER A 15 -4.23 21.93 26.48
N VAL A 16 -5.07 21.29 27.29
CA VAL A 16 -5.13 19.82 27.41
C VAL A 16 -6.44 19.24 26.89
N GLU A 17 -7.26 20.06 26.23
CA GLU A 17 -8.52 19.64 25.62
C GLU A 17 -8.28 18.60 24.52
N SER A 18 -9.20 17.66 24.39
CA SER A 18 -9.11 16.59 23.38
C SER A 18 -9.04 17.19 21.97
N GLY A 19 -8.04 16.79 21.18
CA GLY A 19 -7.82 17.31 19.83
C GLY A 19 -7.08 18.66 19.75
N SER A 20 -6.70 19.24 20.89
CA SER A 20 -5.89 20.47 20.90
C SER A 20 -4.45 20.20 20.48
N ILE A 21 -3.97 20.97 19.51
CA ILE A 21 -2.58 20.92 19.05
C ILE A 21 -1.74 21.88 19.88
N GLN A 22 -0.65 21.34 20.42
CA GLN A 22 0.30 22.02 21.29
C GLN A 22 1.22 22.96 20.52
N PRO A 23 1.81 23.97 21.18
CA PRO A 23 2.74 24.92 20.54
C PRO A 23 4.13 24.31 20.23
N PHE A 24 4.31 23.01 20.40
CA PHE A 24 5.58 22.29 20.23
C PHE A 24 5.33 20.88 19.68
N ASP A 25 6.26 20.36 18.89
CA ASP A 25 6.05 19.13 18.14
C ASP A 25 6.20 17.87 19.01
N HIS A 26 7.26 17.81 19.83
CA HIS A 26 7.59 16.61 20.61
C HIS A 26 7.88 16.98 22.05
N GLY A 27 7.35 16.24 23.02
CA GLY A 27 7.66 16.52 24.41
C GLY A 27 6.71 15.88 25.41
N VAL A 28 6.65 16.51 26.58
CA VAL A 28 5.82 16.09 27.71
C VAL A 28 5.03 17.27 28.27
N ILE A 29 3.81 17.00 28.72
CA ILE A 29 3.04 17.91 29.57
C ILE A 29 2.79 17.17 30.89
N SER A 30 3.30 17.72 31.99
CA SER A 30 3.11 17.17 33.33
C SER A 30 1.99 17.93 34.05
N THR A 31 0.99 17.20 34.55
CA THR A 31 -0.13 17.76 35.32
C THR A 31 0.19 17.73 36.81
N TRP A 32 0.08 18.87 37.46
CA TRP A 32 0.29 19.06 38.88
C TRP A 32 -1.00 19.49 39.52
N VAL A 33 -1.44 18.76 40.55
CA VAL A 33 -2.72 19.04 41.19
C VAL A 33 -2.48 19.65 42.58
N GLY A 34 -3.11 20.80 42.83
CA GLY A 34 -2.98 21.53 44.09
C GLY A 34 -1.55 22.02 44.39
N ARG A 35 -1.02 21.71 45.59
CA ARG A 35 0.34 22.10 46.05
C ARG A 35 1.30 20.90 46.20
N ARG A 36 1.03 19.80 45.49
CA ARG A 36 1.84 18.57 45.59
C ARG A 36 3.25 18.81 45.02
N LYS A 37 4.23 18.09 45.59
CA LYS A 37 5.64 18.08 45.12
C LYS A 37 5.91 17.05 44.02
N THR A 38 4.92 16.23 43.70
CA THR A 38 4.97 15.26 42.61
C THR A 38 3.83 15.51 41.63
N PRO A 39 4.03 15.21 40.34
CA PRO A 39 2.97 15.32 39.34
C PRO A 39 1.87 14.29 39.63
N ALA A 40 0.66 14.56 39.17
CA ALA A 40 -0.45 13.60 39.19
C ALA A 40 -0.43 12.70 37.94
N GLY A 41 0.15 13.17 36.84
CA GLY A 41 0.36 12.39 35.63
C GLY A 41 1.05 13.18 34.53
N HIS A 42 1.24 12.52 33.39
CA HIS A 42 1.95 13.04 32.23
C HIS A 42 1.20 12.74 30.94
N ARG A 43 1.40 13.61 29.96
CA ARG A 43 0.96 13.47 28.57
C ARG A 43 2.18 13.55 27.67
N LEU A 44 2.33 12.64 26.72
CA LEU A 44 3.37 12.73 25.70
C LEU A 44 2.80 13.33 24.43
N VAL A 45 3.55 14.27 23.86
CA VAL A 45 3.18 15.02 22.67
C VAL A 45 4.04 14.58 21.50
N ARG A 46 3.41 14.28 20.37
CA ARG A 46 4.05 13.96 19.09
C ARG A 46 3.37 14.73 17.96
N ALA A 47 4.14 15.41 17.12
CA ALA A 47 3.64 16.31 16.08
C ALA A 47 2.59 17.30 16.63
N GLY A 48 2.79 17.81 17.85
CA GLY A 48 1.86 18.72 18.50
C GLY A 48 0.60 18.05 19.07
N ARG A 49 0.37 16.76 18.84
CA ARG A 49 -0.79 16.02 19.36
C ARG A 49 -0.44 15.27 20.63
N ILE A 50 -1.37 15.19 21.58
CA ILE A 50 -1.21 14.32 22.74
C ILE A 50 -1.55 12.89 22.32
N VAL A 51 -0.55 12.00 22.39
CA VAL A 51 -0.65 10.60 21.90
C VAL A 51 -0.49 9.55 22.99
N ALA A 52 -0.05 9.96 24.19
CA ALA A 52 0.20 9.05 25.30
C ALA A 52 -0.14 9.69 26.64
N TRP A 53 -0.57 8.88 27.62
CA TRP A 53 -0.99 9.30 28.95
C TRP A 53 -0.47 8.36 30.03
N LEU A 54 -0.04 8.95 31.15
CA LEU A 54 0.33 8.26 32.39
C LEU A 54 -0.31 8.97 33.56
N ALA A 55 -0.88 8.23 34.51
CA ALA A 55 -1.52 8.83 35.68
C ALA A 55 -1.30 7.96 36.92
N GLU A 56 -1.33 8.58 38.10
CA GLU A 56 -1.39 7.81 39.34
C GLU A 56 -2.80 7.25 39.59
N SER A 57 -2.88 5.98 39.99
CA SER A 57 -4.17 5.34 40.32
C SER A 57 -4.76 5.82 41.65
N GLY A 58 -3.93 6.40 42.53
CA GLY A 58 -4.26 6.72 43.92
C GLY A 58 -4.09 5.54 44.89
N LYS A 59 -3.81 4.32 44.40
CA LYS A 59 -3.56 3.12 45.23
C LYS A 59 -2.10 2.67 45.14
N GLY A 60 -1.26 3.16 46.05
CA GLY A 60 0.13 2.69 46.19
C GLY A 60 1.04 2.99 44.99
N LYS A 61 1.87 2.01 44.59
CA LYS A 61 2.83 2.11 43.47
C LYS A 61 2.21 1.80 42.09
N LEU A 62 0.89 1.61 42.02
CA LEU A 62 0.21 1.23 40.79
C LEU A 62 -0.07 2.47 39.92
N LEU A 63 0.38 2.42 38.67
CA LEU A 63 0.19 3.48 37.68
C LEU A 63 -0.84 3.06 36.63
N LEU A 64 -1.57 4.05 36.12
CA LEU A 64 -2.47 3.89 34.98
C LEU A 64 -1.76 4.37 33.72
N ALA A 65 -2.10 3.79 32.57
CA ALA A 65 -1.52 4.14 31.28
C ALA A 65 -2.56 4.10 30.15
N GLY A 66 -2.30 4.80 29.05
CA GLY A 66 -3.19 4.84 27.89
C GLY A 66 -4.57 5.41 28.23
N LYS A 67 -5.63 4.75 27.77
CA LYS A 67 -7.03 5.21 27.94
C LYS A 67 -7.43 5.39 29.41
N GLU A 68 -7.02 4.48 30.29
CA GLU A 68 -7.31 4.57 31.72
C GLU A 68 -6.65 5.80 32.36
N ALA A 69 -5.41 6.11 31.98
CA ALA A 69 -4.70 7.30 32.45
C ALA A 69 -5.34 8.58 31.92
N ARG A 70 -5.78 8.58 30.66
CA ARG A 70 -6.47 9.72 30.05
C ARG A 70 -7.73 10.08 30.83
N LEU A 71 -8.63 9.10 31.03
CA LEU A 71 -9.88 9.31 31.78
C LEU A 71 -9.59 9.80 33.21
N ARG A 72 -8.59 9.21 33.86
CA ARG A 72 -8.19 9.62 35.21
C ARG A 72 -7.70 11.07 35.28
N LEU A 73 -6.94 11.52 34.29
CA LEU A 73 -6.45 12.91 34.22
C LEU A 73 -7.59 13.89 33.92
N GLU A 74 -8.50 13.55 33.01
CA GLU A 74 -9.70 14.35 32.71
C GLU A 74 -10.57 14.52 33.97
N ASP A 75 -10.75 13.45 34.75
CA ASP A 75 -11.46 13.49 36.05
C ASP A 75 -10.77 14.41 37.06
N LEU A 76 -9.45 14.31 37.21
CA LEU A 76 -8.67 15.16 38.12
C LEU A 76 -8.74 16.65 37.74
N GLU A 77 -8.71 16.93 36.45
CA GLU A 77 -8.73 18.31 35.93
C GLU A 77 -10.11 18.96 36.06
N SER A 78 -11.18 18.16 35.98
CA SER A 78 -12.54 18.65 36.21
C SER A 78 -12.85 18.97 37.69
N THR A 79 -12.15 18.32 38.63
CA THR A 79 -12.43 18.38 40.07
C THR A 79 -11.46 19.25 40.86
N GLU A 80 -10.19 19.31 40.47
CA GLU A 80 -9.12 19.98 41.21
C GLU A 80 -8.37 21.01 40.34
N ASN A 81 -7.96 22.13 40.95
CA ASN A 81 -7.16 23.14 40.27
C ASN A 81 -5.81 22.55 39.84
N SER A 82 -5.64 22.42 38.53
CA SER A 82 -4.50 21.78 37.89
C SER A 82 -3.55 22.82 37.28
N ARG A 83 -2.25 22.61 37.46
CA ARG A 83 -1.16 23.38 36.83
C ARG A 83 -0.43 22.49 35.85
N TYR A 84 -0.18 23.00 34.64
CA TYR A 84 0.56 22.29 33.62
C TYR A 84 1.99 22.81 33.53
N ILE A 85 2.95 21.90 33.36
CA ILE A 85 4.35 22.21 33.06
C ILE A 85 4.72 21.40 31.82
N ALA A 86 5.05 22.07 30.72
CA ALA A 86 5.46 21.42 29.48
C ALA A 86 6.96 21.55 29.24
N GLY A 87 7.53 20.50 28.65
CA GLY A 87 8.92 20.45 28.21
C GLY A 87 9.01 19.85 26.80
N GLU A 88 9.76 20.52 25.93
CA GLU A 88 10.03 20.08 24.56
C GLU A 88 11.18 19.06 24.54
N TYR A 89 11.02 17.98 23.78
CA TYR A 89 12.02 16.96 23.52
C TYR A 89 12.44 16.97 22.05
N SER A 90 13.61 16.42 21.75
CA SER A 90 13.91 15.98 20.39
C SER A 90 13.07 14.74 20.04
N LEU A 91 12.88 14.45 18.75
CA LEU A 91 12.17 13.24 18.31
C LEU A 91 12.82 11.96 18.86
N ALA A 92 14.16 11.91 18.86
CA ALA A 92 14.92 10.80 19.45
C ALA A 92 14.77 10.72 20.98
N GLY A 93 14.64 11.87 21.66
CA GLY A 93 14.37 11.94 23.09
C GLY A 93 12.97 11.40 23.43
N LEU A 94 11.93 11.86 22.71
CA LEU A 94 10.59 11.29 22.84
C LEU A 94 10.59 9.79 22.54
N GLY A 95 11.33 9.35 21.52
CA GLY A 95 11.54 7.94 21.21
C GLY A 95 12.14 7.15 22.36
N SER A 96 13.14 7.72 23.06
CA SER A 96 13.77 7.10 24.23
C SER A 96 12.82 7.00 25.43
N VAL A 97 11.95 8.01 25.64
CA VAL A 97 10.89 7.94 26.68
C VAL A 97 9.83 6.90 26.31
N ALA A 98 9.41 6.88 25.04
CA ALA A 98 8.45 5.91 24.53
C ALA A 98 8.97 4.46 24.59
N GLU A 99 10.29 4.29 24.53
CA GLU A 99 10.95 3.00 24.71
C GLU A 99 10.83 2.47 26.15
N VAL A 100 10.91 3.36 27.15
CA VAL A 100 10.87 2.98 28.57
C VAL A 100 9.44 2.86 29.10
N VAL A 101 8.50 3.63 28.56
CA VAL A 101 7.09 3.59 28.97
C VAL A 101 6.16 3.45 27.75
N PRO A 102 6.25 2.35 26.99
CA PRO A 102 5.41 2.13 25.82
C PRO A 102 3.91 2.00 26.17
N GLU A 103 3.58 1.63 27.41
CA GLU A 103 2.20 1.49 27.89
C GLU A 103 1.47 2.83 27.95
N ALA A 104 2.19 3.94 27.99
CA ALA A 104 1.61 5.28 27.97
C ALA A 104 0.75 5.49 26.72
N PHE A 105 1.12 4.87 25.59
CA PHE A 105 0.47 5.08 24.30
C PHE A 105 -0.83 4.29 24.23
N GLU A 106 -1.92 4.99 23.91
CA GLU A 106 -3.22 4.33 23.72
C GLU A 106 -3.22 3.45 22.47
N HIS A 107 -2.47 3.84 21.43
CA HIS A 107 -2.43 3.14 20.15
C HIS A 107 -1.00 2.85 19.70
N ALA A 108 -0.76 1.64 19.17
CA ALA A 108 0.57 1.21 18.74
C ALA A 108 1.12 2.03 17.56
N ALA A 109 0.25 2.51 16.66
CA ALA A 109 0.62 3.34 15.50
C ALA A 109 1.34 4.63 15.91
N ASP A 110 0.99 5.22 17.06
CA ASP A 110 1.62 6.44 17.58
C ASP A 110 3.07 6.24 18.04
N ARG A 111 3.50 4.98 18.22
CA ARG A 111 4.90 4.63 18.51
C ARG A 111 5.71 4.39 17.23
N GLN A 112 5.05 4.18 16.09
CA GLN A 112 5.71 3.85 14.83
C GLN A 112 6.59 5.02 14.37
N GLY A 113 7.87 4.75 14.11
CA GLY A 113 8.86 5.76 13.73
C GLY A 113 9.51 6.54 14.89
N LEU A 114 9.10 6.30 16.15
CA LEU A 114 9.77 6.87 17.33
C LEU A 114 10.89 5.97 17.86
N LEU A 115 10.77 4.65 17.70
CA LEU A 115 11.71 3.68 18.27
C LEU A 115 12.99 3.58 17.42
N ALA A 116 14.09 4.16 17.90
CA ALA A 116 15.40 4.10 17.25
C ALA A 116 16.14 2.75 17.44
N ARG A 117 15.72 1.93 18.42
CA ARG A 117 16.42 0.72 18.88
C ARG A 117 15.73 -0.61 18.52
N GLY A 118 14.75 -0.59 17.61
CA GLY A 118 13.97 -1.78 17.24
C GLY A 118 12.97 -2.21 18.32
N ASP A 119 12.23 -3.29 18.06
CA ASP A 119 11.15 -3.76 18.93
C ASP A 119 11.67 -4.24 20.31
N ALA A 120 10.86 -4.09 21.36
CA ALA A 120 11.18 -4.59 22.71
C ALA A 120 11.40 -6.12 22.71
N VAL A 121 10.69 -6.83 21.83
CA VAL A 121 10.82 -8.28 21.65
C VAL A 121 12.19 -8.67 21.10
N VAL A 122 12.68 -7.99 20.05
CA VAL A 122 14.01 -8.27 19.47
C VAL A 122 15.10 -8.15 20.53
N ARG A 123 14.95 -7.18 21.44
CA ARG A 123 15.91 -6.99 22.54
C ARG A 123 15.81 -8.07 23.60
N LEU A 124 14.60 -8.48 23.99
CA LEU A 124 14.43 -9.62 24.89
C LEU A 124 15.05 -10.89 24.31
N LEU A 125 14.83 -11.16 23.02
CA LEU A 125 15.34 -12.35 22.36
C LEU A 125 16.85 -12.32 22.08
N SER A 126 17.47 -11.14 22.14
CA SER A 126 18.94 -10.98 22.07
C SER A 126 19.68 -11.27 23.38
N ARG A 127 18.95 -11.54 24.48
CA ARG A 127 19.51 -11.82 25.83
C ARG A 127 19.57 -13.30 26.12
N ASP A 128 20.09 -13.65 27.30
CA ASP A 128 19.95 -15.02 27.82
C ASP A 128 18.46 -15.35 28.02
N LEU A 129 17.94 -16.17 27.11
CA LEU A 129 16.53 -16.54 27.05
C LEU A 129 16.08 -17.24 28.33
N SER A 130 16.97 -17.97 29.00
CA SER A 130 16.69 -18.63 30.28
C SER A 130 16.39 -17.61 31.38
N ALA A 131 17.12 -16.48 31.40
CA ALA A 131 16.86 -15.38 32.32
C ALA A 131 15.54 -14.68 31.98
N VAL A 132 15.26 -14.47 30.69
CA VAL A 132 13.98 -13.92 30.20
C VAL A 132 12.80 -14.77 30.67
N LEU A 133 12.86 -16.10 30.51
CA LEU A 133 11.80 -17.01 30.93
C LEU A 133 11.55 -16.94 32.44
N ARG A 134 12.60 -16.93 33.26
CA ARG A 134 12.45 -16.83 34.73
C ARG A 134 11.77 -15.53 35.14
N THR A 135 12.20 -14.39 34.59
CA THR A 135 11.57 -13.09 34.90
C THR A 135 10.11 -12.99 34.42
N MET A 136 9.75 -13.72 33.37
CA MET A 136 8.36 -13.81 32.90
C MET A 136 7.50 -14.65 33.85
N VAL A 137 7.97 -15.82 34.28
CA VAL A 137 7.21 -16.76 35.15
C VAL A 137 7.12 -16.27 36.59
N GLU A 138 7.98 -15.36 37.06
CA GLU A 138 7.83 -14.71 38.37
C GLU A 138 6.53 -13.90 38.53
N ARG A 139 5.79 -13.66 37.43
CA ARG A 139 4.54 -12.88 37.45
C ARG A 139 3.31 -13.75 37.61
N GLU A 140 2.37 -13.26 38.41
CA GLU A 140 1.15 -13.99 38.78
C GLU A 140 0.26 -14.37 37.58
N THR A 141 0.28 -13.58 36.50
CA THR A 141 -0.55 -13.84 35.30
C THR A 141 0.09 -14.83 34.33
N VAL A 142 1.36 -15.22 34.52
CA VAL A 142 2.09 -16.13 33.64
C VAL A 142 2.10 -17.53 34.25
N ARG A 143 1.61 -18.51 33.50
CA ARG A 143 1.55 -19.91 33.94
C ARG A 143 2.83 -20.66 33.56
N GLY A 144 3.33 -20.44 32.35
CA GLY A 144 4.55 -21.06 31.85
C GLY A 144 5.09 -20.36 30.61
N ALA A 145 6.36 -20.58 30.29
CA ALA A 145 7.03 -19.97 29.15
C ALA A 145 8.08 -20.94 28.56
N ILE A 146 8.33 -20.81 27.25
CA ILE A 146 9.22 -21.66 26.47
C ILE A 146 10.04 -20.82 25.49
N ALA A 147 11.33 -21.11 25.35
CA ALA A 147 12.21 -20.51 24.36
C ALA A 147 12.64 -21.55 23.33
N ILE A 148 12.58 -21.20 22.05
CA ILE A 148 12.72 -22.10 20.91
C ILE A 148 13.66 -21.48 19.88
N ASP A 149 14.48 -22.29 19.21
CA ASP A 149 15.32 -21.88 18.08
C ASP A 149 15.14 -22.88 16.93
N GLN A 150 14.57 -22.43 15.80
CA GLN A 150 14.23 -23.28 14.64
C GLN A 150 13.52 -24.60 15.01
N GLY A 151 12.56 -24.54 15.94
CA GLY A 151 11.81 -25.72 16.43
C GLY A 151 12.52 -26.56 17.50
N MET A 152 13.76 -26.23 17.87
CA MET A 152 14.50 -26.85 18.96
C MET A 152 14.22 -26.12 20.28
N LEU A 153 13.96 -26.88 21.35
CA LEU A 153 13.78 -26.35 22.69
C LEU A 153 15.11 -25.83 23.26
N ILE A 154 15.16 -24.56 23.67
CA ILE A 154 16.29 -23.98 24.42
C ILE A 154 16.07 -24.19 25.92
N ASP A 155 14.94 -23.70 26.44
CA ASP A 155 14.58 -23.78 27.87
C ASP A 155 13.05 -23.67 28.04
N SER A 156 12.54 -24.19 29.15
CA SER A 156 11.12 -24.15 29.51
C SER A 156 10.94 -23.98 31.02
N VAL A 157 10.06 -23.07 31.43
CA VAL A 157 9.81 -22.75 32.85
C VAL A 157 8.31 -22.65 33.11
N GLY A 158 7.83 -23.21 34.22
CA GLY A 158 6.41 -23.13 34.64
C GLY A 158 5.52 -24.25 34.09
N GLU A 159 4.21 -24.04 34.14
CA GLU A 159 3.18 -24.98 33.70
C GLU A 159 2.83 -24.72 32.22
N LEU A 160 3.25 -25.64 31.35
CA LEU A 160 2.96 -25.61 29.91
C LEU A 160 1.76 -26.52 29.57
N PRO A 161 0.99 -26.21 28.50
CA PRO A 161 -0.19 -27.00 28.14
C PRO A 161 0.13 -28.39 27.55
N ASN A 162 1.36 -28.63 27.10
CA ASN A 162 1.82 -29.91 26.58
C ASN A 162 3.32 -30.12 26.89
N GLU A 163 3.89 -31.28 26.55
CA GLU A 163 5.32 -31.55 26.69
C GLU A 163 6.17 -30.55 25.88
N ALA A 164 7.21 -29.99 26.51
CA ALA A 164 7.96 -28.85 25.95
C ALA A 164 8.54 -29.12 24.54
N GLU A 165 9.05 -30.32 24.27
CA GLU A 165 9.60 -30.67 22.94
C GLU A 165 8.52 -30.80 21.86
N THR A 166 7.31 -31.21 22.22
CA THR A 166 6.18 -31.29 21.27
C THR A 166 5.64 -29.91 20.96
N LEU A 167 5.49 -29.09 21.99
CA LEU A 167 5.00 -27.73 21.91
C LEU A 167 5.97 -26.81 21.14
N ALA A 168 7.29 -27.02 21.27
CA ALA A 168 8.30 -26.31 20.48
C ALA A 168 8.11 -26.53 18.97
N ARG A 169 7.84 -27.77 18.55
CA ARG A 169 7.59 -28.13 17.15
C ARG A 169 6.26 -27.56 16.64
N GLU A 170 5.21 -27.63 17.45
CA GLU A 170 3.90 -27.05 17.13
C GLU A 170 4.01 -25.53 16.95
N ILE A 171 4.61 -24.81 17.90
CA ILE A 171 4.80 -23.35 17.81
C ILE A 171 5.61 -22.98 16.56
N HIS A 172 6.69 -23.69 16.28
CA HIS A 172 7.50 -23.42 15.09
C HIS A 172 6.68 -23.59 13.80
N SER A 173 5.91 -24.68 13.67
CA SER A 173 5.03 -24.87 12.51
C SER A 173 3.96 -23.78 12.37
N THR A 174 3.40 -23.29 13.49
CA THR A 174 2.44 -22.19 13.45
C THR A 174 3.07 -20.87 13.05
N LEU A 175 4.31 -20.60 13.49
CA LEU A 175 5.06 -19.40 13.09
C LEU A 175 5.46 -19.45 11.60
N GLU A 176 5.86 -20.61 11.08
CA GLU A 176 6.10 -20.78 9.65
C GLU A 176 4.83 -20.55 8.83
N ALA A 177 3.70 -21.13 9.23
CA ALA A 177 2.41 -20.92 8.56
C ALA A 177 1.97 -19.45 8.59
N MET A 178 2.15 -18.77 9.73
CA MET A 178 1.87 -17.34 9.87
C MET A 178 2.80 -16.49 8.99
N ASN A 179 4.10 -16.78 8.95
CA ASN A 179 5.06 -16.05 8.10
C ASN A 179 4.72 -16.18 6.61
N ILE A 180 4.26 -17.36 6.15
CA ILE A 180 3.81 -17.55 4.76
C ILE A 180 2.60 -16.67 4.44
N SER A 181 1.62 -16.57 5.35
CA SER A 181 0.43 -15.74 5.16
C SER A 181 0.71 -14.23 5.15
N ILE A 182 1.72 -13.78 5.91
CA ILE A 182 2.10 -12.36 6.01
C ILE A 182 2.83 -11.87 4.75
N VAL A 183 3.56 -12.74 4.06
CA VAL A 183 4.27 -12.39 2.81
C VAL A 183 3.30 -12.11 1.65
N GLU A 184 2.06 -12.59 1.71
CA GLU A 184 1.04 -12.31 0.69
C GLU A 184 0.38 -10.92 0.84
N ASP A 185 0.45 -10.31 2.04
CA ASP A 185 -0.09 -8.98 2.35
C ASP A 185 1.05 -8.01 2.73
N ASP A 186 1.59 -7.33 1.72
CA ASP A 186 2.71 -6.34 1.80
C ASP A 186 2.40 -5.09 2.67
N SER A 187 1.28 -5.10 3.41
CA SER A 187 0.83 -4.03 4.31
C SER A 187 0.95 -4.35 5.81
N MET A 188 1.25 -5.61 6.17
CA MET A 188 1.46 -6.02 7.55
C MET A 188 2.86 -5.62 8.00
N THR A 189 2.96 -4.48 8.68
CA THR A 189 4.20 -4.09 9.37
C THR A 189 4.49 -5.09 10.48
N SER A 190 5.46 -5.99 10.24
CA SER A 190 6.30 -6.72 11.22
C SER A 190 5.89 -6.55 12.68
N GLY A 191 4.78 -7.19 13.08
CA GLY A 191 4.52 -7.44 14.49
C GLY A 191 5.53 -8.49 14.96
N SER A 192 6.41 -8.14 15.90
CA SER A 192 7.39 -9.11 16.46
C SER A 192 6.73 -10.16 17.37
N HIS A 193 5.45 -9.98 17.72
CA HIS A 193 4.70 -10.88 18.57
C HIS A 193 3.22 -10.93 18.21
N TRP A 194 2.60 -12.08 18.53
CA TRP A 194 1.21 -12.42 18.31
C TRP A 194 0.58 -12.91 19.60
N THR A 195 -0.70 -12.62 19.78
CA THR A 195 -1.47 -13.06 20.94
C THR A 195 -2.64 -13.91 20.49
N MET A 196 -2.68 -15.16 20.93
CA MET A 196 -3.77 -16.10 20.66
C MET A 196 -4.56 -16.34 21.93
N HIS A 197 -5.88 -16.16 21.88
CA HIS A 197 -6.76 -16.38 23.02
C HIS A 197 -7.42 -17.75 22.94
N HIS A 198 -7.36 -18.54 24.01
CA HIS A 198 -8.03 -19.83 24.16
C HIS A 198 -8.96 -19.83 25.38
N GLU A 199 -9.89 -20.79 25.46
CA GLU A 199 -10.86 -20.89 26.56
C GLU A 199 -10.20 -21.09 27.94
N GLY A 200 -9.01 -21.68 27.97
CA GLY A 200 -8.26 -21.96 29.20
C GLY A 200 -7.18 -20.93 29.57
N GLY A 201 -6.88 -19.94 28.71
CA GLY A 201 -5.74 -19.02 28.85
C GLY A 201 -5.37 -18.36 27.52
N SER A 202 -4.32 -17.54 27.50
CA SER A 202 -3.82 -16.94 26.25
C SER A 202 -2.35 -17.26 26.01
N LEU A 203 -1.97 -17.40 24.73
CA LEU A 203 -0.61 -17.65 24.29
C LEU A 203 -0.04 -16.39 23.62
N LEU A 204 1.07 -15.91 24.14
CA LEU A 204 1.93 -14.95 23.47
C LEU A 204 3.01 -15.71 22.71
N LEU A 205 3.09 -15.48 21.40
CA LEU A 205 4.20 -15.93 20.56
C LEU A 205 5.02 -14.71 20.13
N ALA A 206 6.32 -14.75 20.30
CA ALA A 206 7.24 -13.69 19.93
C ALA A 206 8.37 -14.27 19.10
N GLN A 207 8.76 -13.63 17.99
CA GLN A 207 9.83 -14.11 17.12
C GLN A 207 10.80 -12.98 16.77
N ALA A 208 12.10 -13.29 16.78
CA ALA A 208 13.15 -12.44 16.24
C ALA A 208 14.21 -13.31 15.57
N GLY A 209 14.26 -13.25 14.23
CA GLY A 209 15.10 -14.15 13.44
C GLY A 209 14.66 -15.61 13.64
N ASP A 210 15.63 -16.46 13.96
CA ASP A 210 15.44 -17.90 14.17
C ASP A 210 14.94 -18.26 15.57
N VAL A 211 15.05 -17.32 16.51
CA VAL A 211 14.64 -17.49 17.91
C VAL A 211 13.18 -17.07 18.10
N SER A 212 12.44 -17.90 18.83
CA SER A 212 11.06 -17.65 19.22
C SER A 212 10.81 -17.92 20.70
N LEU A 213 9.81 -17.23 21.25
CA LEU A 213 9.40 -17.28 22.65
C LEU A 213 7.88 -17.52 22.69
N GLY A 214 7.47 -18.56 23.41
CA GLY A 214 6.07 -18.82 23.74
C GLY A 214 5.82 -18.55 25.22
N VAL A 215 4.78 -17.80 25.55
CA VAL A 215 4.39 -17.52 26.95
C VAL A 215 2.91 -17.79 27.13
N TRP A 216 2.59 -18.73 28.02
CA TRP A 216 1.23 -19.10 28.39
C TRP A 216 0.78 -18.30 29.62
N THR A 217 -0.33 -17.59 29.47
CA THR A 217 -0.85 -16.62 30.45
C THR A 217 -2.33 -16.85 30.76
N GLU A 218 -2.84 -16.19 31.79
CA GLU A 218 -4.28 -16.11 32.04
C GLU A 218 -5.00 -15.33 30.93
N ALA A 219 -6.26 -15.66 30.64
CA ALA A 219 -7.00 -15.12 29.50
C ALA A 219 -7.18 -13.59 29.51
N ASN A 220 -7.11 -12.96 30.68
CA ASN A 220 -7.22 -11.51 30.87
C ASN A 220 -5.87 -10.76 30.81
N THR A 221 -4.76 -11.44 30.48
CA THR A 221 -3.42 -10.84 30.51
C THR A 221 -3.17 -9.90 29.32
N ASN A 222 -2.65 -8.72 29.59
CA ASN A 222 -2.17 -7.78 28.59
C ASN A 222 -0.71 -8.07 28.22
N HIS A 223 -0.50 -8.83 27.14
CA HIS A 223 0.83 -9.26 26.70
C HIS A 223 1.78 -8.11 26.35
N ALA A 224 1.29 -6.97 25.87
CA ALA A 224 2.15 -5.82 25.56
C ALA A 224 2.76 -5.22 26.84
N ARG A 225 1.97 -5.11 27.92
CA ARG A 225 2.45 -4.69 29.25
C ARG A 225 3.40 -5.73 29.84
N LEU A 226 3.11 -7.01 29.63
CA LEU A 226 3.94 -8.13 30.08
C LEU A 226 5.37 -8.03 29.49
N ILE A 227 5.47 -7.94 28.15
CA ILE A 227 6.73 -7.78 27.40
C ILE A 227 7.48 -6.54 27.87
N SER A 228 6.80 -5.39 27.95
CA SER A 228 7.45 -4.13 28.34
C SER A 228 8.04 -4.20 29.74
N ALA A 229 7.30 -4.71 30.72
CA ALA A 229 7.82 -4.84 32.07
C ALA A 229 8.99 -5.83 32.14
N ALA A 230 9.07 -6.85 31.28
CA ALA A 230 10.19 -7.80 31.32
C ALA A 230 11.42 -7.19 30.67
N ALA A 231 11.23 -6.47 29.56
CA ALA A 231 12.29 -5.71 28.92
C ALA A 231 12.89 -4.67 29.87
N ALA A 232 12.07 -4.02 30.71
CA ALA A 232 12.48 -3.03 31.69
C ALA A 232 13.28 -3.62 32.86
N VAL A 233 12.95 -4.83 33.34
CA VAL A 233 13.73 -5.50 34.40
C VAL A 233 15.11 -5.92 33.87
N LEU A 234 15.16 -6.38 32.62
CA LEU A 234 16.37 -6.94 32.02
C LEU A 234 17.26 -5.90 31.31
N GLU A 235 16.93 -4.59 31.36
CA GLU A 235 17.52 -3.52 30.52
C GLU A 235 19.07 -3.50 30.50
N GLY A 236 19.75 -4.03 31.53
CA GLY A 236 21.21 -3.98 31.72
C GLY A 236 22.05 -5.15 31.17
N GLU A 237 21.48 -6.26 30.69
CA GLU A 237 22.24 -7.50 30.44
C GLU A 237 22.77 -7.67 28.99
N LEU A 238 23.31 -6.63 28.36
CA LEU A 238 23.95 -6.75 27.04
C LEU A 238 25.47 -6.72 27.19
N GLY A 239 26.17 -7.71 26.61
CA GLY A 239 27.62 -7.86 26.73
C GLY A 239 28.40 -6.63 26.21
N ALA A 240 28.92 -5.82 27.14
CA ALA A 240 29.69 -4.63 26.82
C ALA A 240 31.21 -4.90 26.81
N VAL A 241 31.95 -4.13 26.02
CA VAL A 241 33.41 -4.25 25.96
C VAL A 241 34.03 -3.82 27.29
N GLY A 242 34.90 -4.64 27.86
CA GLY A 242 35.51 -4.39 29.17
C GLY A 242 34.64 -4.85 30.35
N ALA A 243 33.47 -5.47 30.11
CA ALA A 243 32.68 -6.11 31.16
C ALA A 243 33.57 -7.05 32.00
N SER A 244 33.39 -7.03 33.32
CA SER A 244 34.22 -7.75 34.32
C SER A 244 35.67 -7.28 34.47
N GLY A 245 35.98 -6.03 34.07
CA GLY A 245 37.30 -5.42 34.29
C GLY A 245 38.34 -5.71 33.19
N GLY A 246 37.88 -6.09 31.99
CA GLY A 246 38.76 -6.26 30.83
C GLY A 246 39.35 -4.92 30.34
N PRO A 247 40.54 -4.91 29.71
CA PRO A 247 41.14 -3.69 29.20
C PRO A 247 40.30 -3.06 28.08
N LEU A 248 40.07 -1.75 28.18
CA LEU A 248 39.41 -0.98 27.13
C LEU A 248 40.34 -0.89 25.89
N PRO A 249 39.81 -1.01 24.66
CA PRO A 249 40.62 -0.82 23.46
C PRO A 249 41.14 0.63 23.39
N GLU A 250 42.36 0.82 22.88
CA GLU A 250 43.00 2.15 22.83
C GLU A 250 42.25 3.17 21.95
N GLY A 251 41.51 2.71 20.94
CA GLY A 251 40.71 3.56 20.05
C GLY A 251 41.52 4.61 19.27
N PHE A 252 40.83 5.43 18.48
CA PHE A 252 41.40 6.54 17.71
C PHE A 252 41.29 7.86 18.48
N VAL A 253 42.39 8.61 18.63
CA VAL A 253 42.38 9.93 19.29
C VAL A 253 41.79 10.99 18.36
N LEU A 254 40.66 11.54 18.77
CA LEU A 254 39.90 12.53 18.01
C LEU A 254 40.33 13.96 18.35
N ARG A 255 40.56 14.24 19.64
CA ARG A 255 41.02 15.55 20.13
C ARG A 255 41.97 15.39 21.32
N GLU A 256 42.93 16.31 21.44
CA GLU A 256 43.88 16.38 22.57
C GLU A 256 43.94 17.83 23.10
N GLY A 257 44.00 17.99 24.43
CA GLY A 257 44.04 19.29 25.07
C GLY A 257 44.50 19.25 26.53
N ARG A 258 44.62 20.42 27.16
CA ARG A 258 44.92 20.52 28.60
C ARG A 258 43.70 20.19 29.45
N GLY A 259 43.93 19.66 30.65
CA GLY A 259 42.89 19.30 31.62
C GLY A 259 42.21 20.48 32.33
N GLY A 260 41.23 20.16 33.16
CA GLY A 260 40.43 21.11 33.94
C GLY A 260 38.93 21.05 33.59
N PRO A 261 38.04 21.55 34.47
CA PRO A 261 36.59 21.37 34.34
C PRO A 261 36.01 22.00 33.06
N ASP A 262 36.48 23.18 32.65
CA ASP A 262 36.00 23.83 31.42
C ASP A 262 36.49 23.10 30.15
N ALA A 263 37.70 22.53 30.19
CA ALA A 263 38.26 21.76 29.09
C ALA A 263 37.56 20.41 28.96
N ILE A 264 37.25 19.75 30.08
CA ILE A 264 36.41 18.55 30.12
C ILE A 264 35.04 18.85 29.53
N PHE A 265 34.38 19.93 29.97
CA PHE A 265 33.10 20.35 29.42
C PHE A 265 33.17 20.56 27.91
N SER A 266 34.23 21.22 27.41
CA SER A 266 34.46 21.41 25.97
C SER A 266 34.64 20.09 25.21
N MET A 267 35.42 19.15 25.77
CA MET A 267 35.62 17.81 25.19
C MET A 267 34.34 16.98 25.20
N LEU A 268 33.53 17.05 26.26
CA LEU A 268 32.22 16.41 26.34
C LEU A 268 31.23 17.02 25.35
N THR A 269 31.22 18.34 25.21
CA THR A 269 30.41 19.04 24.19
C THR A 269 30.78 18.57 22.78
N ALA A 270 32.07 18.38 22.51
CA ALA A 270 32.55 17.82 21.25
C ALA A 270 32.11 16.35 21.07
N GLY A 271 32.23 15.54 22.13
CA GLY A 271 31.80 14.15 22.14
C GLY A 271 30.32 13.97 21.83
N VAL A 272 29.44 14.80 22.40
CA VAL A 272 27.99 14.80 22.11
C VAL A 272 27.72 15.23 20.67
N LYS A 273 28.35 16.32 20.19
CA LYS A 273 28.16 16.81 18.82
C LYS A 273 28.60 15.82 17.74
N GLU A 274 29.61 15.03 18.04
CA GLU A 274 30.17 14.03 17.11
C GLU A 274 29.68 12.60 17.43
N GLU A 275 28.69 12.43 18.33
CA GLU A 275 28.14 11.14 18.78
C GLU A 275 29.22 10.08 19.08
N VAL A 276 30.27 10.47 19.82
CA VAL A 276 31.45 9.63 20.03
C VAL A 276 31.14 8.47 20.98
N THR A 277 31.22 7.25 20.48
CA THR A 277 31.30 6.05 21.33
C THR A 277 32.76 5.71 21.58
N GLY A 278 33.18 5.76 22.84
CA GLY A 278 34.58 5.59 23.25
C GLY A 278 34.84 6.04 24.67
N HIS A 279 35.92 6.79 24.89
CA HIS A 279 36.26 7.28 26.23
C HIS A 279 37.07 8.58 26.21
N LEU A 280 36.88 9.43 27.21
CA LEU A 280 37.68 10.62 27.47
C LEU A 280 38.71 10.30 28.55
N GLN A 281 39.99 10.21 28.18
CA GLN A 281 41.09 9.83 29.06
C GLN A 281 41.80 11.08 29.63
N SER A 282 42.10 11.06 30.93
CA SER A 282 42.93 12.05 31.62
C SER A 282 44.20 11.42 32.19
N GLY A 283 45.36 11.77 31.64
CA GLY A 283 46.67 11.23 32.05
C GLY A 283 47.18 10.08 31.16
N GLN A 284 48.19 9.34 31.66
CA GLN A 284 48.88 8.26 30.93
C GLN A 284 48.72 6.91 31.66
N SER A 285 48.80 5.82 30.89
CA SER A 285 48.28 4.46 31.14
C SER A 285 48.08 4.02 32.60
N SER A 286 49.11 3.96 33.45
CA SER A 286 48.98 3.34 34.79
C SER A 286 48.22 4.16 35.83
N THR A 287 48.02 5.46 35.61
CA THR A 287 47.27 6.36 36.51
C THR A 287 46.18 7.15 35.78
N ALA A 288 45.85 6.72 34.56
CA ALA A 288 44.86 7.37 33.74
C ALA A 288 43.46 7.07 34.29
N VAL A 289 42.61 8.10 34.28
CA VAL A 289 41.17 7.94 34.52
C VAL A 289 40.47 8.20 33.19
N SER A 290 39.66 7.26 32.74
CA SER A 290 38.88 7.38 31.51
C SER A 290 37.39 7.40 31.82
N VAL A 291 36.71 8.46 31.37
CA VAL A 291 35.25 8.54 31.38
C VAL A 291 34.75 7.88 30.11
N LEU A 292 33.96 6.83 30.25
CA LEU A 292 33.39 6.07 29.15
C LEU A 292 32.22 6.84 28.54
N LEU A 293 32.20 6.95 27.21
CA LEU A 293 31.20 7.70 26.46
C LEU A 293 30.44 6.76 25.51
N ALA A 294 29.11 6.76 25.60
CA ALA A 294 28.25 6.15 24.60
C ALA A 294 27.53 7.27 23.83
N ARG A 295 27.80 7.41 22.53
CA ARG A 295 27.32 8.53 21.70
C ARG A 295 27.54 9.91 22.35
N GLY A 296 28.67 10.07 23.05
CA GLY A 296 29.05 11.31 23.74
C GLY A 296 28.51 11.47 25.16
N VAL A 297 27.61 10.60 25.64
CA VAL A 297 27.06 10.63 27.00
C VAL A 297 27.95 9.80 27.94
N PRO A 298 28.35 10.33 29.11
CA PRO A 298 29.07 9.56 30.12
C PRO A 298 28.24 8.39 30.66
N VAL A 299 28.76 7.16 30.58
CA VAL A 299 28.06 5.94 31.05
C VAL A 299 28.80 5.22 32.17
N GLY A 300 30.11 5.48 32.33
CA GLY A 300 30.92 4.87 33.36
C GLY A 300 32.29 5.55 33.51
N ILE A 301 33.04 5.16 34.53
CA ILE A 301 34.42 5.57 34.73
C ILE A 301 35.31 4.34 34.91
N SER A 302 36.42 4.32 34.21
CA SER A 302 37.52 3.39 34.43
C SER A 302 38.66 4.14 35.11
N ALA A 303 38.95 3.74 36.33
CA ALA A 303 40.00 4.27 37.20
C ALA A 303 40.86 3.11 37.77
N PRO A 304 42.07 3.40 38.28
CA PRO A 304 42.88 2.39 38.98
C PRO A 304 42.13 1.70 40.11
N GLU A 305 42.43 0.42 40.35
CA GLU A 305 41.71 -0.43 41.31
C GLU A 305 41.54 0.22 42.69
N GLY A 306 40.31 0.18 43.22
CA GLY A 306 39.98 0.61 44.58
C GLY A 306 39.71 2.10 44.78
N GLN A 307 39.68 2.92 43.72
CA GLN A 307 39.32 4.35 43.83
C GLN A 307 37.82 4.57 43.92
N SER A 308 37.40 5.51 44.77
CA SER A 308 36.02 6.01 44.80
C SER A 308 35.73 6.95 43.62
N LEU A 309 34.44 7.17 43.31
CA LEU A 309 34.02 8.10 42.26
C LEU A 309 34.60 9.52 42.47
N GLU A 310 34.63 10.01 43.71
CA GLU A 310 35.17 11.33 44.03
C GLU A 310 36.69 11.42 43.78
N GLU A 311 37.46 10.40 44.17
CA GLU A 311 38.91 10.32 43.96
C GLU A 311 39.28 10.24 42.47
N ALA A 312 38.53 9.43 41.72
CA ALA A 312 38.66 9.33 40.28
C ALA A 312 38.36 10.68 39.60
N MET A 313 37.32 11.39 40.04
CA MET A 313 36.95 12.70 39.52
C MET A 313 37.95 13.81 39.87
N LEU A 314 38.54 13.79 41.07
CA LEU A 314 39.61 14.72 41.45
C LEU A 314 40.85 14.56 40.56
N THR A 315 41.16 13.32 40.22
CA THR A 315 42.26 12.96 39.31
C THR A 315 41.93 13.35 37.87
N PHE A 316 40.71 13.06 37.42
CA PHE A 316 40.22 13.35 36.08
C PHE A 316 40.20 14.86 35.78
N THR A 317 39.73 15.66 36.74
CA THR A 317 39.60 17.13 36.63
C THR A 317 40.89 17.92 36.82
N ASP A 318 42.04 17.25 36.91
CA ASP A 318 43.31 17.94 37.14
C ASP A 318 43.80 18.73 35.94
N SER A 319 44.09 20.01 36.13
CA SER A 319 44.54 20.92 35.07
C SER A 319 45.96 20.63 34.59
N SER A 320 46.74 19.87 35.37
CA SER A 320 48.10 19.46 35.01
C SER A 320 48.14 18.31 33.99
N ARG A 321 47.02 17.58 33.85
CA ARG A 321 46.93 16.39 32.99
C ARG A 321 46.51 16.75 31.58
N ILE A 322 46.90 15.90 30.64
CA ILE A 322 46.47 15.98 29.23
C ILE A 322 45.19 15.17 29.09
N LEU A 323 44.18 15.75 28.43
CA LEU A 323 42.94 15.11 28.05
C LEU A 323 43.00 14.62 26.61
N LYS A 324 42.57 13.39 26.37
CA LYS A 324 42.44 12.81 25.04
C LYS A 324 41.04 12.22 24.88
N LEU A 325 40.33 12.63 23.83
CA LEU A 325 39.03 12.05 23.47
C LEU A 325 39.27 10.92 22.47
N HIS A 326 38.97 9.68 22.86
CA HIS A 326 39.14 8.48 22.04
C HIS A 326 37.79 8.01 21.48
N ARG A 327 37.77 7.64 20.21
CA ARG A 327 36.64 6.97 19.53
C ARG A 327 36.99 5.51 19.28
N LEU A 328 36.10 4.61 19.67
CA LEU A 328 36.24 3.17 19.45
C LEU A 328 35.74 2.78 18.04
N PRO A 329 36.11 1.60 17.53
CA PRO A 329 35.59 1.09 16.27
C PRO A 329 34.05 1.03 16.24
N ALA A 330 33.47 1.22 15.05
CA ALA A 330 32.03 1.13 14.86
C ALA A 330 31.50 -0.26 15.31
N GLY A 331 30.36 -0.28 15.99
CA GLY A 331 29.76 -1.50 16.57
C GLY A 331 30.23 -1.83 17.99
N THR A 332 31.19 -1.08 18.56
CA THR A 332 31.61 -1.28 19.95
C THR A 332 30.51 -0.84 20.92
N ILE A 333 30.04 -1.74 21.79
CA ILE A 333 29.07 -1.44 22.85
C ILE A 333 29.82 -1.10 24.13
N VAL A 334 29.56 0.08 24.68
CA VAL A 334 30.09 0.55 25.96
C VAL A 334 28.91 0.72 26.91
N SER A 335 28.96 0.08 28.08
CA SER A 335 27.94 0.19 29.12
C SER A 335 28.57 0.66 30.44
N ARG A 336 27.77 0.66 31.52
CA ARG A 336 28.28 0.89 32.88
C ARG A 336 29.26 -0.21 33.31
N ASP A 337 29.02 -1.44 32.88
CA ASP A 337 29.82 -2.62 33.24
C ASP A 337 31.22 -2.61 32.59
N SER A 338 31.40 -1.77 31.57
CA SER A 338 32.72 -1.46 30.99
C SER A 338 33.62 -0.65 31.94
N GLY A 339 33.06 -0.03 32.99
CA GLY A 339 33.78 0.76 33.98
C GLY A 339 34.34 -0.09 35.12
N THR A 340 35.35 0.43 35.83
CA THR A 340 35.89 -0.22 37.04
C THR A 340 35.30 0.34 38.33
N VAL A 341 34.53 1.44 38.24
CA VAL A 341 33.85 2.06 39.38
C VAL A 341 32.37 1.67 39.36
N ASP A 342 31.98 0.76 40.25
CA ASP A 342 30.63 0.19 40.28
C ASP A 342 29.55 1.22 40.61
N GLU A 343 29.86 2.30 41.36
CA GLU A 343 28.88 3.28 41.85
C GLU A 343 28.56 4.42 40.87
N PHE A 344 28.99 4.36 39.60
CA PHE A 344 28.78 5.46 38.67
C PHE A 344 27.29 5.76 38.41
N ARG A 345 26.92 7.04 38.52
CA ARG A 345 25.66 7.63 38.05
C ARG A 345 25.96 8.94 37.33
N LEU A 346 25.21 9.24 36.28
CA LEU A 346 25.42 10.46 35.49
C LEU A 346 25.12 11.72 36.32
N ASP A 347 24.11 11.66 37.20
CA ASP A 347 23.74 12.75 38.10
C ASP A 347 24.86 13.07 39.11
N ASP A 348 25.45 12.03 39.73
CA ASP A 348 26.55 12.18 40.67
C ASP A 348 27.82 12.71 39.95
N PHE A 349 28.11 12.21 38.74
CA PHE A 349 29.19 12.74 37.90
C PHE A 349 28.99 14.22 37.54
N HIS A 350 27.77 14.59 37.14
CA HIS A 350 27.36 15.96 36.83
C HIS A 350 27.60 16.89 38.03
N ASP A 351 27.11 16.51 39.20
CA ASP A 351 27.24 17.32 40.42
C ASP A 351 28.70 17.41 40.91
N LEU A 352 29.47 16.33 40.83
CA LEU A 352 30.90 16.32 41.17
C LEU A 352 31.73 17.18 40.22
N LEU A 353 31.46 17.15 38.91
CA LEU A 353 32.16 17.99 37.92
C LEU A 353 31.93 19.49 38.18
N VAL A 354 30.74 19.85 38.64
CA VAL A 354 30.41 21.23 39.04
C VAL A 354 31.11 21.61 40.36
N THR A 355 31.11 20.73 41.36
CA THR A 355 31.45 21.10 42.75
C THR A 355 32.92 20.96 43.15
N LEU A 356 33.63 19.93 42.67
CA LEU A 356 34.94 19.51 43.22
C LEU A 356 36.06 20.57 43.11
N ARG A 357 36.11 21.34 42.02
CA ARG A 357 37.17 22.36 41.79
C ARG A 357 36.65 23.78 41.58
N THR A 358 35.35 24.02 41.76
CA THR A 358 34.79 25.37 41.65
C THR A 358 34.24 25.85 42.99
N ARG A 359 34.69 27.02 43.45
CA ARG A 359 34.30 27.59 44.76
C ARG A 359 33.24 28.69 44.68
N SER A 360 33.11 29.34 43.52
CA SER A 360 32.14 30.42 43.31
C SER A 360 30.74 29.85 43.02
N GLU A 361 29.73 30.29 43.75
CA GLU A 361 28.32 29.92 43.54
C GLU A 361 27.81 30.34 42.16
N SER A 362 28.17 31.56 41.69
CA SER A 362 27.78 32.01 40.36
C SER A 362 28.41 31.17 39.25
N ARG A 363 29.66 30.71 39.46
CA ARG A 363 30.33 29.80 38.52
C ARG A 363 29.70 28.41 38.54
N ARG A 364 29.36 27.89 39.73
CA ARG A 364 28.65 26.62 39.89
C ARG A 364 27.31 26.65 39.17
N ALA A 365 26.53 27.71 39.36
CA ALA A 365 25.24 27.89 38.68
C ALA A 365 25.37 27.91 37.16
N ASN A 366 26.37 28.62 36.61
CA ASN A 366 26.61 28.69 35.17
C ASN A 366 27.04 27.32 34.60
N LEU A 367 28.00 26.64 35.22
CA LEU A 367 28.42 25.31 34.80
C LEU A 367 27.30 24.28 34.92
N LYS A 368 26.52 24.35 36.01
CA LYS A 368 25.34 23.51 36.21
C LYS A 368 24.34 23.71 35.07
N SER A 369 23.95 24.95 34.77
CA SER A 369 23.05 25.26 33.65
C SER A 369 23.55 24.66 32.33
N LYS A 370 24.83 24.87 32.00
CA LYS A 370 25.43 24.34 30.76
C LYS A 370 25.47 22.82 30.70
N LEU A 371 25.73 22.15 31.83
CA LEU A 371 25.73 20.69 31.90
C LEU A 371 24.30 20.13 31.90
N THR A 372 23.33 20.84 32.50
CA THR A 372 21.91 20.50 32.40
C THR A 372 21.43 20.63 30.96
N ASP A 373 21.88 21.63 30.21
CA ASP A 373 21.58 21.75 28.77
C ASP A 373 22.16 20.59 27.94
N LEU A 374 23.29 20.00 28.35
CA LEU A 374 23.91 18.88 27.64
C LEU A 374 23.37 17.51 28.05
N PHE A 375 23.19 17.27 29.35
CA PHE A 375 22.92 15.94 29.92
C PHE A 375 21.64 15.87 30.74
N GLY A 376 20.91 16.97 30.96
CA GLY A 376 19.72 17.00 31.81
C GLY A 376 18.64 16.01 31.37
N PHE A 377 18.44 15.85 30.06
CA PHE A 377 17.53 14.85 29.51
C PHE A 377 18.01 13.41 29.83
N GLU A 378 19.29 13.11 29.64
CA GLU A 378 19.86 11.78 29.87
C GLU A 378 19.88 11.41 31.37
N ILE A 379 20.15 12.39 32.26
CA ILE A 379 20.01 12.24 33.71
C ILE A 379 18.56 11.88 34.05
N GLY A 380 17.60 12.61 33.46
CA GLY A 380 16.19 12.30 33.59
C GLY A 380 15.81 10.91 33.09
N MET A 381 16.43 10.43 32.00
CA MET A 381 16.23 9.08 31.47
C MET A 381 16.78 8.00 32.40
N GLU A 382 17.96 8.21 33.00
CA GLU A 382 18.53 7.28 34.00
C GLU A 382 17.60 7.17 35.24
N GLN A 383 17.08 8.31 35.71
CA GLN A 383 16.09 8.34 36.79
C GLN A 383 14.77 7.67 36.38
N LEU A 384 14.30 7.89 35.15
CA LEU A 384 13.10 7.25 34.62
C LEU A 384 13.24 5.73 34.58
N ARG A 385 14.35 5.18 34.06
CA ARG A 385 14.62 3.73 34.03
C ARG A 385 14.61 3.13 35.44
N LYS A 386 15.27 3.79 36.38
CA LYS A 386 15.28 3.37 37.80
C LYS A 386 13.89 3.41 38.43
N ASN A 387 13.09 4.43 38.13
CA ASN A 387 11.74 4.53 38.65
C ASN A 387 10.82 3.49 37.99
N ARG A 388 10.99 3.23 36.69
CA ARG A 388 10.24 2.25 35.90
C ARG A 388 10.40 0.82 36.42
N SER A 389 11.60 0.42 36.85
CA SER A 389 11.81 -0.91 37.45
C SER A 389 11.08 -1.10 38.78
N SER A 390 10.73 0.00 39.46
CA SER A 390 9.96 -0.03 40.71
C SER A 390 8.45 0.20 40.53
N ALA A 391 8.01 0.59 39.34
CA ALA A 391 6.63 0.94 39.02
C ALA A 391 5.90 -0.27 38.44
N THR A 392 4.61 -0.40 38.80
CA THR A 392 3.76 -1.52 38.35
C THR A 392 2.53 -0.97 37.63
N PHE A 393 2.20 -1.58 36.50
CA PHE A 393 0.97 -1.32 35.74
C PHE A 393 0.04 -2.53 35.90
N PRO A 394 -1.29 -2.35 35.88
CA PRO A 394 -2.20 -3.48 35.90
C PRO A 394 -1.96 -4.33 34.64
N GLU A 395 -1.60 -5.60 34.83
CA GLU A 395 -1.34 -6.55 33.74
C GLU A 395 -2.63 -7.21 33.24
N THR A 396 -3.75 -6.99 33.93
CA THR A 396 -5.06 -7.55 33.58
C THR A 396 -5.96 -6.54 32.86
N VAL A 397 -6.79 -7.02 31.93
CA VAL A 397 -7.78 -6.24 31.19
C VAL A 397 -9.19 -6.59 31.69
N GLU A 398 -10.08 -5.59 31.79
CA GLU A 398 -11.47 -5.78 32.26
C GLU A 398 -12.35 -6.56 31.24
N VAL A 399 -12.02 -6.48 29.95
CA VAL A 399 -12.72 -7.18 28.86
C VAL A 399 -11.78 -8.22 28.26
N VAL A 400 -12.11 -9.49 28.44
CA VAL A 400 -11.44 -10.62 27.77
C VAL A 400 -12.02 -10.71 26.36
N SER A 401 -11.19 -10.54 25.33
CA SER A 401 -11.57 -10.85 23.95
C SER A 401 -11.94 -12.34 23.89
N GLY A 402 -13.18 -12.63 23.52
CA GLY A 402 -13.56 -13.99 23.16
C GLY A 402 -12.67 -14.45 22.01
N GLY A 403 -12.11 -15.66 22.12
CA GLY A 403 -11.29 -16.25 21.07
C GLY A 403 -11.97 -16.19 19.70
N LEU A 404 -11.14 -16.18 18.64
CA LEU A 404 -11.48 -15.99 17.22
C LEU A 404 -12.94 -16.36 16.86
N PRO A 405 -13.87 -15.39 16.80
CA PRO A 405 -15.04 -15.49 15.95
C PRO A 405 -14.59 -15.19 14.51
N GLY A 406 -15.06 -15.99 13.56
CA GLY A 406 -14.61 -16.06 12.16
C GLY A 406 -14.82 -14.82 11.27
N ASP A 407 -14.46 -13.62 11.72
CA ASP A 407 -14.25 -12.44 10.89
C ASP A 407 -13.28 -11.49 11.62
N ALA A 408 -12.00 -11.87 11.66
CA ALA A 408 -10.97 -10.93 12.04
C ALA A 408 -10.69 -10.02 10.84
N THR A 409 -11.41 -8.90 10.73
CA THR A 409 -10.84 -7.72 10.09
C THR A 409 -9.55 -7.41 10.83
N GLN A 410 -8.40 -7.75 10.22
CA GLN A 410 -7.07 -7.48 10.73
C GLN A 410 -6.98 -5.99 11.16
N PRO A 411 -6.90 -5.67 12.46
CA PRO A 411 -7.11 -4.30 12.91
C PRO A 411 -5.85 -3.41 12.85
N LEU A 412 -4.68 -3.90 12.41
CA LEU A 412 -3.45 -3.10 12.53
C LEU A 412 -3.09 -2.22 11.32
N ALA A 413 -3.30 -2.66 10.08
CA ALA A 413 -2.89 -1.88 8.90
C ALA A 413 -3.87 -0.73 8.58
N VAL A 414 -5.18 -1.01 8.68
CA VAL A 414 -6.25 -0.05 8.41
C VAL A 414 -6.20 1.12 9.41
N ASP A 415 -5.93 0.83 10.69
CA ASP A 415 -5.86 1.83 11.75
C ASP A 415 -4.69 2.80 11.56
N ALA A 416 -3.51 2.34 11.10
CA ALA A 416 -2.35 3.21 10.90
C ALA A 416 -2.59 4.23 9.75
N GLY A 417 -3.18 3.78 8.64
CA GLY A 417 -3.52 4.66 7.51
C GLY A 417 -4.59 5.68 7.86
N LEU A 418 -5.67 5.25 8.53
CA LEU A 418 -6.74 6.14 9.00
C LEU A 418 -6.23 7.15 10.02
N ARG A 419 -5.32 6.73 10.90
CA ARG A 419 -4.76 7.62 11.92
C ARG A 419 -3.86 8.70 11.33
N ARG A 420 -3.02 8.38 10.33
CA ARG A 420 -2.25 9.40 9.61
C ARG A 420 -3.15 10.38 8.84
N ARG A 421 -4.25 9.90 8.25
CA ARG A 421 -5.24 10.77 7.63
C ARG A 421 -5.91 11.67 8.65
N LEU A 422 -6.27 11.14 9.81
CA LEU A 422 -6.82 11.89 10.93
C LEU A 422 -5.83 12.94 11.45
N GLU A 423 -4.54 12.60 11.59
CA GLU A 423 -3.48 13.56 11.91
C GLU A 423 -3.43 14.70 10.91
N SER A 424 -3.38 14.38 9.61
CA SER A 424 -3.34 15.40 8.56
C SER A 424 -4.59 16.29 8.58
N ALA A 425 -5.76 15.71 8.84
CA ALA A 425 -7.02 16.45 8.93
C ALA A 425 -7.05 17.37 10.15
N GLU A 426 -6.59 16.92 11.32
CA GLU A 426 -6.53 17.75 12.53
C GLU A 426 -5.55 18.92 12.39
N HIS A 427 -4.39 18.70 11.76
CA HIS A 427 -3.46 19.79 11.44
C HIS A 427 -4.09 20.83 10.52
N LEU A 428 -4.75 20.37 9.45
CA LEU A 428 -5.48 21.26 8.54
C LEU A 428 -6.60 22.03 9.25
N ILE A 429 -7.34 21.38 10.16
CA ILE A 429 -8.38 22.04 10.96
C ILE A 429 -7.78 23.14 11.83
N ASN A 430 -6.68 22.87 12.56
CA ASN A 430 -6.06 23.89 13.41
C ASN A 430 -5.51 25.07 12.60
N ASP A 431 -4.87 24.82 11.47
CA ASP A 431 -4.37 25.90 10.60
C ASP A 431 -5.53 26.77 10.08
N LEU A 432 -6.63 26.14 9.66
CA LEU A 432 -7.87 26.83 9.29
C LEU A 432 -8.49 27.60 10.47
N GLU A 433 -8.45 27.07 11.69
CA GLU A 433 -8.95 27.76 12.89
C GLU A 433 -8.11 29.00 13.23
N LYS A 434 -6.78 28.92 13.12
CA LYS A 434 -5.89 30.07 13.30
C LYS A 434 -6.12 31.14 12.23
N GLU A 435 -6.23 30.74 10.96
CA GLU A 435 -6.56 31.65 9.88
C GLU A 435 -7.92 32.31 10.09
N LYS A 436 -8.93 31.54 10.50
CA LYS A 436 -10.25 32.06 10.88
C LYS A 436 -10.14 33.08 12.00
N ALA A 437 -9.38 32.80 13.06
CA ALA A 437 -9.20 33.72 14.19
C ALA A 437 -8.53 35.05 13.78
N VAL A 438 -7.52 34.99 12.92
CA VAL A 438 -6.84 36.18 12.38
C VAL A 438 -7.81 36.99 11.52
N LEU A 439 -8.57 36.33 10.64
CA LEU A 439 -9.55 37.00 9.78
C LEU A 439 -10.71 37.61 10.59
N THR A 440 -11.17 36.95 11.65
CA THR A 440 -12.20 37.49 12.54
C THR A 440 -11.70 38.71 13.31
N SER A 441 -10.46 38.69 13.82
CA SER A 441 -9.85 39.86 14.47
C SER A 441 -9.77 41.05 13.52
N ARG A 442 -9.27 40.83 12.29
CA ARG A 442 -9.20 41.89 11.26
C ARG A 442 -10.58 42.43 10.89
N LEU A 443 -11.58 41.55 10.79
CA LEU A 443 -12.96 41.97 10.52
C LEU A 443 -13.53 42.82 11.65
N GLU A 444 -13.32 42.43 12.91
CA GLU A 444 -13.77 43.18 14.08
C GLU A 444 -13.04 44.54 14.22
N GLU A 445 -11.73 44.57 13.98
CA GLU A 445 -10.93 45.79 13.93
C GLU A 445 -11.42 46.75 12.84
N ALA A 446 -11.64 46.26 11.61
CA ALA A 446 -12.17 47.06 10.51
C ALA A 446 -13.61 47.57 10.78
N GLN A 447 -14.48 46.71 11.35
CA GLN A 447 -15.84 47.09 11.71
C GLN A 447 -15.90 48.12 12.84
N SER A 448 -15.09 47.94 13.88
CA SER A 448 -15.01 48.88 15.00
C SER A 448 -14.40 50.21 14.54
N GLY A 449 -13.34 50.17 13.73
CA GLY A 449 -12.74 51.35 13.09
C GLY A 449 -13.74 52.12 12.23
N LYS A 450 -14.54 51.43 11.40
CA LYS A 450 -15.62 52.05 10.61
C LYS A 450 -16.69 52.70 11.49
N LYS A 451 -17.18 52.01 12.52
CA LYS A 451 -18.21 52.56 13.43
C LYS A 451 -17.69 53.80 14.18
N ALA A 452 -16.46 53.76 14.69
CA ALA A 452 -15.84 54.89 15.36
C ALA A 452 -15.68 56.09 14.41
N ALA A 453 -15.20 55.85 13.19
CA ALA A 453 -15.08 56.89 12.18
C ALA A 453 -16.44 57.49 11.76
N GLN A 454 -17.49 56.67 11.64
CA GLN A 454 -18.86 57.13 11.35
C GLN A 454 -19.45 58.02 12.45
N ILE A 455 -19.24 57.66 13.72
CA ILE A 455 -19.69 58.47 14.86
C ILE A 455 -19.00 59.83 14.84
N LEU A 456 -17.67 59.85 14.68
CA LEU A 456 -16.89 61.08 14.65
C LEU A 456 -17.19 61.94 13.41
N ALA A 457 -17.41 61.33 12.25
CA ALA A 457 -17.83 62.06 11.04
C ALA A 457 -19.21 62.70 11.23
N ARG A 458 -20.13 62.02 11.93
CA ARG A 458 -21.44 62.57 12.28
C ARG A 458 -21.31 63.77 13.21
N GLU A 459 -20.54 63.66 14.29
CA GLU A 459 -20.27 64.77 15.22
C GLU A 459 -19.58 65.96 14.51
N ALA A 460 -18.63 65.69 13.61
CA ALA A 460 -17.99 66.71 12.78
C ALA A 460 -18.99 67.38 11.81
N SER A 461 -19.93 66.62 11.24
CA SER A 461 -20.97 67.16 10.36
C SER A 461 -22.01 68.00 11.11
N GLU A 462 -22.39 67.58 12.32
CA GLU A 462 -23.32 68.30 13.19
C GLU A 462 -22.68 69.62 13.65
N SER A 463 -21.41 69.60 14.10
CA SER A 463 -20.67 70.81 14.45
C SER A 463 -20.45 71.75 13.25
N ARG A 464 -20.18 71.21 12.05
CA ARG A 464 -20.15 72.01 10.80
C ARG A 464 -21.48 72.71 10.56
N GLN A 465 -22.60 72.01 10.71
CA GLN A 465 -23.95 72.58 10.55
C GLN A 465 -24.21 73.71 11.57
N GLU A 466 -23.81 73.49 12.83
CA GLU A 466 -23.90 74.52 13.87
C GLU A 466 -23.02 75.74 13.56
N PHE A 467 -21.82 75.56 13.02
CA PHE A 467 -20.97 76.68 12.62
C PHE A 467 -21.54 77.42 11.42
N LEU A 468 -22.13 76.74 10.44
CA LEU A 468 -22.82 77.37 9.31
C LEU A 468 -23.97 78.27 9.77
N THR A 469 -24.86 77.74 10.61
CA THR A 469 -25.98 78.52 11.15
C THR A 469 -25.50 79.72 11.98
N LYS A 470 -24.43 79.57 12.77
CA LYS A 470 -23.79 80.69 13.49
C LYS A 470 -23.22 81.72 12.52
N VAL A 471 -22.51 81.31 11.46
CA VAL A 471 -21.97 82.21 10.43
C VAL A 471 -23.09 82.96 9.70
N GLU A 472 -24.18 82.29 9.32
CA GLU A 472 -25.35 82.92 8.70
C GLU A 472 -25.99 83.97 9.62
N SER A 473 -26.19 83.63 10.89
CA SER A 473 -26.74 84.57 11.88
C SER A 473 -25.81 85.77 12.13
N SER A 474 -24.51 85.54 12.27
CA SER A 474 -23.53 86.60 12.45
C SER A 474 -23.43 87.49 11.21
N ASN A 475 -23.46 86.91 10.00
CA ASN A 475 -23.49 87.69 8.75
C ASN A 475 -24.74 88.57 8.69
N SER A 476 -25.92 88.04 9.04
CA SER A 476 -27.15 88.85 9.05
C SER A 476 -27.07 90.04 10.03
N SER A 477 -26.43 89.85 11.19
CA SER A 477 -26.19 90.92 12.17
C SER A 477 -25.13 91.93 11.71
N LEU A 478 -24.13 91.46 10.96
CA LEU A 478 -23.09 92.28 10.38
C LEU A 478 -23.67 93.14 9.26
N ASP A 479 -24.50 92.57 8.39
CA ASP A 479 -25.21 93.28 7.32
C ASP A 479 -26.16 94.35 7.88
N SER A 480 -26.90 94.04 8.95
CA SER A 480 -27.77 95.05 9.60
C SER A 480 -26.97 96.19 10.22
N LEU A 481 -25.85 95.90 10.90
CA LEU A 481 -25.01 96.94 11.50
C LEU A 481 -24.22 97.75 10.46
N GLN A 482 -23.86 97.15 9.32
CA GLN A 482 -23.30 97.90 8.19
C GLN A 482 -24.30 98.89 7.63
N LEU A 483 -25.58 98.50 7.55
CA LEU A 483 -26.66 99.39 7.14
C LEU A 483 -26.86 100.52 8.16
N ASP A 484 -26.91 100.21 9.45
CA ASP A 484 -27.03 101.21 10.53
C ASP A 484 -25.86 102.19 10.55
N VAL A 485 -24.62 101.73 10.34
CA VAL A 485 -23.43 102.60 10.24
C VAL A 485 -23.46 103.45 8.98
N ALA A 486 -23.96 102.92 7.86
CA ALA A 486 -24.14 103.71 6.64
C ALA A 486 -25.22 104.81 6.83
N GLU A 487 -26.32 104.49 7.50
CA GLU A 487 -27.39 105.45 7.82
C GLU A 487 -26.93 106.53 8.82
N SER A 488 -26.20 106.15 9.88
CA SER A 488 -25.69 107.09 10.88
C SER A 488 -24.62 108.02 10.29
N ARG A 489 -23.75 107.52 9.42
CA ARG A 489 -22.79 108.33 8.65
C ARG A 489 -23.51 109.31 7.71
N ALA A 490 -24.52 108.86 6.97
CA ALA A 490 -25.31 109.75 6.12
C ALA A 490 -26.03 110.84 6.93
N ALA A 491 -26.54 110.50 8.12
CA ALA A 491 -27.14 111.47 9.04
C ALA A 491 -26.12 112.48 9.59
N ALA A 492 -24.91 112.01 9.94
CA ALA A 492 -23.81 112.86 10.37
C ALA A 492 -23.38 113.84 9.26
N GLU A 493 -23.18 113.36 8.03
CA GLU A 493 -22.85 114.19 6.87
C GLU A 493 -23.93 115.24 6.60
N GLN A 494 -25.22 114.87 6.71
CA GLN A 494 -26.31 115.84 6.57
C GLN A 494 -26.31 116.90 7.67
N ALA A 495 -26.02 116.52 8.91
CA ALA A 495 -25.92 117.45 10.03
C ALA A 495 -24.70 118.38 9.91
N GLU A 496 -23.56 117.86 9.43
CA GLU A 496 -22.34 118.62 9.17
C GLU A 496 -22.55 119.62 8.00
N ASN A 497 -23.16 119.17 6.90
CA ASN A 497 -23.59 120.04 5.81
C ASN A 497 -24.55 121.16 6.27
N ARG A 498 -25.46 120.87 7.21
CA ARG A 498 -26.34 121.89 7.81
C ARG A 498 -25.54 122.87 8.68
N ALA A 499 -24.62 122.36 9.50
CA ALA A 499 -23.73 123.19 10.32
C ALA A 499 -22.87 124.11 9.45
N GLU A 500 -22.27 123.61 8.36
CA GLU A 500 -21.50 124.43 7.42
C GLU A 500 -22.34 125.53 6.76
N ARG A 501 -23.59 125.24 6.37
CA ARG A 501 -24.51 126.25 5.83
C ARG A 501 -24.86 127.31 6.86
N LEU A 502 -25.07 126.90 8.12
CA LEU A 502 -25.34 127.83 9.22
C LEU A 502 -24.11 128.69 9.52
N VAL A 503 -22.90 128.13 9.54
CA VAL A 503 -21.64 128.89 9.71
C VAL A 503 -21.45 129.91 8.58
N LYS A 504 -21.68 129.53 7.32
CA LYS A 504 -21.62 130.48 6.19
C LYS A 504 -22.65 131.60 6.35
N ARG A 505 -23.84 131.29 6.87
CA ARG A 505 -24.89 132.28 7.13
C ARG A 505 -24.57 133.18 8.32
N VAL A 506 -23.93 132.67 9.36
CA VAL A 506 -23.41 133.45 10.49
C VAL A 506 -22.33 134.41 9.99
N ASN A 507 -21.34 133.95 9.22
CA ASN A 507 -20.31 134.82 8.64
C ASN A 507 -20.89 135.92 7.74
N GLU A 508 -21.91 135.61 6.94
CA GLU A 508 -22.62 136.60 6.12
C GLU A 508 -23.37 137.62 7.00
N LEU A 509 -24.01 137.16 8.08
CA LEU A 509 -24.67 138.05 9.04
C LEU A 509 -23.67 138.92 9.79
N GLU A 510 -22.51 138.39 10.19
CA GLU A 510 -21.40 139.16 10.76
C GLU A 510 -20.90 140.23 9.78
N HIS A 511 -20.79 139.90 8.49
CA HIS A 511 -20.43 140.86 7.45
C HIS A 511 -21.50 141.95 7.29
N GLN A 512 -22.78 141.59 7.30
CA GLN A 512 -23.88 142.55 7.24
C GLN A 512 -23.93 143.46 8.48
N VAL A 513 -23.64 142.92 9.66
CA VAL A 513 -23.51 143.70 10.90
C VAL A 513 -22.30 144.63 10.80
N SER A 514 -21.16 144.18 10.27
CA SER A 514 -19.98 145.00 10.01
C SER A 514 -20.26 146.16 9.05
N VAL A 515 -20.93 145.88 7.93
CA VAL A 515 -21.31 146.89 6.93
C VAL A 515 -22.31 147.88 7.50
N ARG A 516 -23.34 147.39 8.21
CA ARG A 516 -24.30 148.29 8.88
C ARG A 516 -23.67 149.07 10.01
N ALA A 517 -22.72 148.53 10.77
CA ALA A 517 -21.96 149.29 11.76
C ALA A 517 -21.15 150.42 11.10
N ALA A 518 -20.59 150.19 9.91
CA ALA A 518 -19.90 151.21 9.12
C ALA A 518 -20.86 152.28 8.55
N GLU A 519 -22.07 151.89 8.12
CA GLU A 519 -23.12 152.81 7.70
C GLU A 519 -23.68 153.64 8.87
N LEU A 520 -23.80 153.02 10.06
CA LEU A 520 -24.20 153.67 11.30
C LEU A 520 -23.15 154.67 11.79
N ALA A 521 -21.86 154.38 11.62
CA ALA A 521 -20.80 155.37 11.86
C ALA A 521 -20.93 156.61 10.95
N LYS A 522 -21.51 156.43 9.75
CA LYS A 522 -21.79 157.50 8.77
C LYS A 522 -23.08 158.27 9.08
N ALA A 523 -24.04 157.65 9.77
CA ALA A 523 -25.33 158.22 10.13
C ALA A 523 -25.37 158.91 11.52
N LEU A 524 -24.30 158.83 12.31
CA LEU A 524 -24.14 159.47 13.65
C LEU A 524 -24.21 161.02 13.67
N GLY A 525 -24.65 161.67 12.59
CA GLY A 525 -24.84 163.12 12.49
C GLY A 525 -26.21 163.66 12.90
N HIS A 526 -27.22 162.83 13.20
CA HIS A 526 -28.59 163.30 13.50
C HIS A 526 -29.22 162.61 14.74
N ALA A 527 -29.73 163.43 15.67
CA ALA A 527 -29.99 163.09 17.07
C ALA A 527 -31.24 162.21 17.34
N ASP A 528 -32.15 162.04 16.38
CA ASP A 528 -33.39 161.27 16.58
C ASP A 528 -33.22 159.75 16.33
N SER A 529 -31.99 159.28 16.06
CA SER A 529 -31.68 157.91 15.63
C SER A 529 -31.25 156.93 16.73
N SER A 530 -31.10 157.36 18.00
CA SER A 530 -30.50 156.50 19.05
C SER A 530 -31.44 155.44 19.66
N GLU A 531 -32.74 155.71 19.71
CA GLU A 531 -33.73 154.82 20.37
C GLU A 531 -34.13 153.64 19.46
N THR A 532 -34.25 153.90 18.15
CA THR A 532 -34.42 152.85 17.13
C THR A 532 -33.20 151.93 17.02
N LEU A 533 -32.00 152.43 17.35
CA LEU A 533 -30.79 151.62 17.35
C LEU A 533 -30.73 150.66 18.52
N ARG A 534 -31.10 151.10 19.73
CA ARG A 534 -31.12 150.22 20.92
C ARG A 534 -32.04 149.03 20.74
N SER A 535 -33.27 149.24 20.24
CA SER A 535 -34.21 148.16 19.96
C SER A 535 -33.70 147.19 18.89
N SER A 536 -33.09 147.69 17.80
CA SER A 536 -32.53 146.82 16.77
C SER A 536 -31.31 146.00 17.24
N ILE A 537 -30.48 146.57 18.12
CA ILE A 537 -29.32 145.89 18.72
C ILE A 537 -29.80 144.82 19.72
N GLU A 538 -30.84 145.09 20.51
CA GLU A 538 -31.44 144.10 21.41
C GLU A 538 -32.07 142.94 20.62
N GLU A 539 -32.79 143.22 19.52
CA GLU A 539 -33.32 142.17 18.65
C GLU A 539 -32.23 141.32 17.99
N LEU A 540 -31.13 141.95 17.56
CA LEU A 540 -30.00 141.24 16.95
C LEU A 540 -29.24 140.41 17.99
N ALA A 541 -29.02 140.94 19.20
CA ALA A 541 -28.39 140.20 20.28
C ALA A 541 -29.23 139.00 20.74
N LEU A 542 -30.56 139.12 20.75
CA LEU A 542 -31.47 138.00 21.02
C LEU A 542 -31.40 136.94 19.92
N LYS A 543 -31.32 137.35 18.64
CA LYS A 543 -31.13 136.41 17.52
C LYS A 543 -29.76 135.72 17.56
N GLU A 544 -28.71 136.44 17.96
CA GLU A 544 -27.37 135.88 18.15
C GLU A 544 -27.34 134.87 19.30
N ALA A 545 -27.99 135.18 20.42
CA ALA A 545 -28.12 134.25 21.55
C ALA A 545 -28.91 132.98 21.18
N GLN A 546 -29.99 133.12 20.41
CA GLN A 546 -30.76 131.99 19.90
C GLN A 546 -29.95 131.13 18.93
N LEU A 547 -29.26 131.74 17.97
CA LEU A 547 -28.41 131.02 17.01
C LEU A 547 -27.23 130.32 17.70
N ASN A 548 -26.61 130.95 18.70
CA ASN A 548 -25.56 130.32 19.50
C ASN A 548 -26.09 129.14 20.32
N GLY A 549 -27.31 129.25 20.87
CA GLY A 549 -27.99 128.13 21.54
C GLY A 549 -28.27 126.96 20.59
N ASP A 550 -28.77 127.25 19.39
CA ASP A 550 -29.03 126.24 18.36
C ASP A 550 -27.73 125.60 17.83
N LEU A 551 -26.64 126.36 17.74
CA LEU A 551 -25.32 125.87 17.33
C LEU A 551 -24.70 124.97 18.40
N LEU A 552 -24.82 125.32 19.69
CA LEU A 552 -24.41 124.47 20.80
C LEU A 552 -25.24 123.17 20.86
N ALA A 553 -26.57 123.27 20.73
CA ALA A 553 -27.42 122.07 20.66
C ALA A 553 -27.12 121.19 19.43
N GLY A 554 -26.75 121.81 18.30
CA GLY A 554 -26.32 121.11 17.10
C GLY A 554 -24.96 120.42 17.27
N SER A 555 -24.00 121.06 17.95
CA SER A 555 -22.68 120.50 18.20
C SER A 555 -22.71 119.35 19.22
N GLU A 556 -23.53 119.45 20.26
CA GLU A 556 -23.78 118.35 21.20
C GLU A 556 -24.41 117.14 20.49
N ARG A 557 -25.41 117.36 19.62
CA ARG A 557 -25.99 116.29 18.79
C ARG A 557 -24.95 115.64 17.87
N LEU A 558 -24.10 116.43 17.22
CA LEU A 558 -23.00 115.90 16.38
C LEU A 558 -21.99 115.10 17.20
N ALA A 559 -21.63 115.56 18.40
CA ALA A 559 -20.74 114.82 19.29
C ALA A 559 -21.35 113.47 19.70
N THR A 560 -22.65 113.42 20.01
CA THR A 560 -23.34 112.16 20.32
C THR A 560 -23.43 111.22 19.12
N ILE A 561 -23.68 111.73 17.91
CA ILE A 561 -23.73 110.92 16.68
C ILE A 561 -22.34 110.37 16.33
N ARG A 562 -21.28 111.17 16.50
CA ARG A 562 -19.89 110.72 16.30
C ARG A 562 -19.49 109.63 17.29
N GLN A 563 -19.85 109.79 18.57
CA GLN A 563 -19.60 108.77 19.57
C GLN A 563 -20.37 107.47 19.26
N GLN A 564 -21.63 107.57 18.84
CA GLN A 564 -22.41 106.40 18.40
C GLN A 564 -21.77 105.72 17.18
N SER A 565 -21.35 106.50 16.17
CA SER A 565 -20.62 105.98 15.00
C SER A 565 -19.33 105.27 15.38
N ASP A 566 -18.53 105.84 16.29
CA ASP A 566 -17.27 105.23 16.74
C ASP A 566 -17.52 103.93 17.54
N ASP A 567 -18.56 103.90 18.38
CA ASP A 567 -18.97 102.72 19.14
C ASP A 567 -19.51 101.63 18.20
N ASP A 568 -20.27 101.99 17.17
CA ASP A 568 -20.80 101.05 16.18
C ASP A 568 -19.70 100.54 15.22
N GLU A 569 -18.69 101.35 14.88
CA GLU A 569 -17.49 100.90 14.16
C GLU A 569 -16.67 99.91 14.97
N ARG A 570 -16.55 100.11 16.28
CA ARG A 570 -15.89 99.15 17.18
C ARG A 570 -16.67 97.83 17.24
N ARG A 571 -18.01 97.90 17.33
CA ARG A 571 -18.88 96.71 17.30
C ARG A 571 -18.76 95.97 15.96
N LEU A 572 -18.70 96.69 14.83
CA LEU A 572 -18.47 96.11 13.51
C LEU A 572 -17.14 95.37 13.42
N ARG A 573 -16.05 95.94 13.94
CA ARG A 573 -14.74 95.24 13.95
C ARG A 573 -14.77 93.97 14.79
N VAL A 574 -15.41 94.00 15.97
CA VAL A 574 -15.57 92.82 16.82
C VAL A 574 -16.40 91.75 16.13
N LEU A 575 -17.48 92.11 15.43
CA LEU A 575 -18.29 91.16 14.67
C LEU A 575 -17.56 90.62 13.45
N GLN A 576 -16.76 91.43 12.75
CA GLN A 576 -15.90 90.97 11.67
C GLN A 576 -14.88 89.94 12.18
N GLU A 577 -14.21 90.21 13.30
CA GLU A 577 -13.26 89.28 13.92
C GLU A 577 -13.97 87.99 14.39
N GLN A 578 -15.19 88.08 14.92
CA GLN A 578 -16.01 86.92 15.26
C GLN A 578 -16.43 86.12 14.01
N VAL A 579 -16.77 86.78 12.90
CA VAL A 579 -17.08 86.13 11.61
C VAL A 579 -15.85 85.44 11.03
N GLU A 580 -14.68 86.08 11.09
CA GLU A 580 -13.42 85.47 10.66
C GLU A 580 -13.03 84.27 11.53
N ALA A 581 -13.13 84.39 12.85
CA ALA A 581 -12.87 83.29 13.79
C ALA A 581 -13.85 82.12 13.61
N THR A 582 -15.12 82.39 13.30
CA THR A 582 -16.11 81.34 13.02
C THR A 582 -15.92 80.70 11.64
N ARG A 583 -15.50 81.47 10.62
CA ARG A 583 -15.09 80.92 9.32
C ARG A 583 -13.87 80.02 9.44
N GLU A 584 -12.86 80.43 10.21
CA GLU A 584 -11.67 79.61 10.44
C GLU A 584 -12.00 78.32 11.22
N ARG A 585 -12.91 78.39 12.19
CA ARG A 585 -13.43 77.18 12.87
C ARG A 585 -14.22 76.28 11.92
N HIS A 586 -15.03 76.86 11.03
CA HIS A 586 -15.76 76.12 10.01
C HIS A 586 -14.82 75.43 9.01
N THR A 587 -13.78 76.10 8.52
CA THR A 587 -12.83 75.48 7.59
C THR A 587 -12.04 74.34 8.24
N ARG A 588 -11.67 74.49 9.52
CA ARG A 588 -11.04 73.41 10.30
C ARG A 588 -12.00 72.23 10.50
N ALA A 589 -13.24 72.47 10.92
CA ALA A 589 -14.25 71.41 11.07
C ALA A 589 -14.57 70.73 9.72
N GLN A 590 -14.55 71.47 8.61
CA GLN A 590 -14.72 70.93 7.26
C GLN A 590 -13.54 70.03 6.84
N ALA A 591 -12.31 70.43 7.14
CA ALA A 591 -11.13 69.62 6.89
C ALA A 591 -11.12 68.33 7.73
N GLU A 592 -11.52 68.42 9.01
CA GLU A 592 -11.70 67.26 9.89
C GLU A 592 -12.79 66.31 9.37
N ALA A 593 -13.92 66.83 8.90
CA ALA A 593 -14.98 66.02 8.30
C ALA A 593 -14.50 65.27 7.05
N MET A 594 -13.78 65.93 6.13
CA MET A 594 -13.20 65.30 4.94
C MET A 594 -12.21 64.18 5.30
N MET A 595 -11.31 64.43 6.26
CA MET A 595 -10.36 63.40 6.73
C MET A 595 -11.05 62.18 7.33
N MET A 596 -12.20 62.36 7.98
CA MET A 596 -12.99 61.24 8.51
C MET A 596 -13.77 60.51 7.42
N GLU A 597 -14.29 61.22 6.41
CA GLU A 597 -14.90 60.61 5.22
C GLU A 597 -13.88 59.73 4.46
N ASP A 598 -12.64 60.19 4.31
CA ASP A 598 -11.56 59.42 3.69
C ASP A 598 -11.24 58.15 4.49
N LYS A 599 -11.22 58.22 5.83
CA LYS A 599 -11.06 57.03 6.71
C LYS A 599 -12.24 56.07 6.62
N ILE A 600 -13.47 56.59 6.49
CA ILE A 600 -14.65 55.74 6.27
C ILE A 600 -14.51 55.04 4.92
N HIS A 601 -14.04 55.74 3.89
CA HIS A 601 -13.82 55.18 2.58
C HIS A 601 -12.72 54.10 2.58
N SER A 602 -11.57 54.34 3.20
CA SER A 602 -10.51 53.34 3.35
C SER A 602 -11.02 52.09 4.06
N ASN A 603 -11.66 52.24 5.22
CA ASN A 603 -12.20 51.11 5.98
C ASN A 603 -13.33 50.40 5.22
N SER A 604 -14.10 51.10 4.39
CA SER A 604 -15.09 50.47 3.51
C SER A 604 -14.46 49.64 2.41
N SER A 605 -13.37 50.13 1.79
CA SER A 605 -12.63 49.39 0.77
C SER A 605 -11.94 48.15 1.34
N GLU A 606 -11.43 48.23 2.58
CA GLU A 606 -10.88 47.06 3.29
C GLU A 606 -11.96 46.02 3.58
N LEU A 607 -13.16 46.42 3.98
CA LEU A 607 -14.28 45.49 4.15
C LEU A 607 -14.70 44.83 2.82
N GLU A 608 -14.76 45.59 1.72
CA GLU A 608 -15.04 45.03 0.38
C GLU A 608 -13.94 44.06 -0.07
N ALA A 609 -12.66 44.36 0.22
CA ALA A 609 -11.55 43.46 -0.04
C ALA A 609 -11.71 42.15 0.75
N ILE A 610 -11.99 42.22 2.06
CA ILE A 610 -12.24 41.04 2.92
C ILE A 610 -13.44 40.24 2.40
N GLU A 611 -14.53 40.88 1.96
CA GLU A 611 -15.68 40.19 1.36
C GLU A 611 -15.32 39.49 0.04
N SER A 612 -14.48 40.10 -0.78
CA SER A 612 -13.99 39.52 -2.03
C SER A 612 -13.08 38.31 -1.79
N GLU A 613 -12.20 38.39 -0.79
CA GLU A 613 -11.35 37.28 -0.35
C GLU A 613 -12.19 36.14 0.22
N ALA A 614 -13.22 36.43 1.01
CA ALA A 614 -14.16 35.42 1.51
C ALA A 614 -14.92 34.71 0.38
N LYS A 615 -15.34 35.44 -0.67
CA LYS A 615 -15.96 34.84 -1.87
C LYS A 615 -14.96 33.99 -2.65
N ALA A 616 -13.72 34.44 -2.80
CA ALA A 616 -12.67 33.67 -3.45
C ALA A 616 -12.32 32.39 -2.67
N ALA A 617 -12.25 32.46 -1.34
CA ALA A 617 -12.03 31.30 -0.47
C ALA A 617 -13.16 30.27 -0.60
N ARG A 618 -14.43 30.71 -0.68
CA ARG A 618 -15.56 29.80 -0.94
C ARG A 618 -15.42 29.08 -2.28
N ARG A 619 -15.01 29.78 -3.35
CA ARG A 619 -14.78 29.17 -4.66
C ARG A 619 -13.65 28.13 -4.61
N ARG A 620 -12.52 28.44 -3.96
CA ARG A 620 -11.43 27.46 -3.77
C ARG A 620 -11.90 26.22 -3.01
N ALA A 621 -12.69 26.41 -1.95
CA ALA A 621 -13.25 25.29 -1.19
C ALA A 621 -14.23 24.43 -2.03
N GLU A 622 -15.01 25.03 -2.92
CA GLU A 622 -15.85 24.30 -3.88
C GLU A 622 -15.01 23.56 -4.94
N GLU A 623 -13.96 24.18 -5.45
CA GLU A 623 -13.01 23.55 -6.38
C GLU A 623 -12.29 22.36 -5.73
N ASP A 624 -11.83 22.49 -4.48
CA ASP A 624 -11.18 21.42 -3.74
C ASP A 624 -12.16 20.27 -3.42
N ARG A 625 -13.44 20.57 -3.13
CA ARG A 625 -14.48 19.52 -3.05
C ARG A 625 -14.64 18.77 -4.37
N ASN A 626 -14.65 19.49 -5.50
CA ASN A 626 -14.75 18.85 -6.82
C ASN A 626 -13.49 18.01 -7.12
N ARG A 627 -12.30 18.47 -6.75
CA ARG A 627 -11.05 17.70 -6.87
C ARG A 627 -11.09 16.42 -6.05
N LEU A 628 -11.50 16.51 -4.78
CA LEU A 628 -11.66 15.33 -3.92
C LEU A 628 -12.66 14.34 -4.50
N ALA A 629 -13.81 14.80 -5.01
CA ALA A 629 -14.78 13.94 -5.67
C ALA A 629 -14.20 13.25 -6.92
N THR A 630 -13.36 13.95 -7.71
CA THR A 630 -12.68 13.33 -8.86
C THR A 630 -11.61 12.32 -8.43
N ASP A 631 -10.87 12.58 -7.36
CA ASP A 631 -9.87 11.65 -6.84
C ASP A 631 -10.50 10.43 -6.19
N GLU A 632 -11.65 10.58 -5.51
CA GLU A 632 -12.47 9.46 -5.03
C GLU A 632 -12.97 8.59 -6.19
N ALA A 633 -13.42 9.19 -7.29
CA ALA A 633 -13.81 8.45 -8.49
C ALA A 633 -12.63 7.67 -9.10
N ARG A 634 -11.43 8.28 -9.16
CA ARG A 634 -10.20 7.59 -9.60
C ARG A 634 -9.80 6.47 -8.67
N GLN A 635 -9.88 6.66 -7.35
CA GLN A 635 -9.60 5.61 -6.37
C GLN A 635 -10.59 4.46 -6.49
N ALA A 636 -11.88 4.74 -6.70
CA ALA A 636 -12.88 3.71 -6.94
C ALA A 636 -12.58 2.91 -8.22
N GLN A 637 -12.12 3.58 -9.28
CA GLN A 637 -11.67 2.92 -10.51
C GLN A 637 -10.46 2.02 -10.26
N VAL A 638 -9.40 2.52 -9.61
CA VAL A 638 -8.20 1.71 -9.28
C VAL A 638 -8.55 0.52 -8.38
N GLN A 639 -9.49 0.69 -7.44
CA GLN A 639 -9.99 -0.42 -6.63
C GLN A 639 -10.75 -1.47 -7.46
N ALA A 640 -11.47 -1.06 -8.50
CA ALA A 640 -12.12 -1.99 -9.42
C ALA A 640 -11.06 -2.78 -10.23
N GLU A 641 -10.07 -2.08 -10.78
CA GLU A 641 -8.94 -2.70 -11.50
C GLU A 641 -8.17 -3.69 -10.61
N LEU A 642 -7.91 -3.35 -9.34
CA LEU A 642 -7.30 -4.27 -8.38
C LEU A 642 -8.16 -5.52 -8.13
N ARG A 643 -9.50 -5.40 -8.09
CA ARG A 643 -10.37 -6.57 -7.94
C ARG A 643 -10.31 -7.49 -9.16
N GLU A 644 -10.22 -6.92 -10.36
CA GLU A 644 -10.03 -7.67 -11.61
C GLU A 644 -8.69 -8.39 -11.62
N LEU A 645 -7.58 -7.71 -11.29
CA LEU A 645 -6.27 -8.34 -11.17
C LEU A 645 -6.23 -9.45 -10.10
N MET A 646 -6.93 -9.27 -8.98
CA MET A 646 -7.04 -10.33 -7.97
C MET A 646 -7.93 -11.49 -8.43
N PHE A 647 -8.87 -11.26 -9.34
CA PHE A 647 -9.63 -12.32 -9.99
C PHE A 647 -8.74 -13.09 -10.98
N GLU A 648 -7.98 -12.40 -11.82
CA GLU A 648 -6.99 -12.99 -12.73
C GLU A 648 -5.92 -13.79 -11.97
N ARG A 649 -5.40 -13.26 -10.86
CA ARG A 649 -4.47 -13.99 -9.98
C ARG A 649 -5.10 -15.27 -9.43
N ARG A 650 -6.37 -15.23 -9.01
CA ARG A 650 -7.07 -16.44 -8.53
C ARG A 650 -7.28 -17.45 -9.66
N GLN A 651 -7.58 -16.99 -10.86
CA GLN A 651 -7.71 -17.86 -12.03
C GLN A 651 -6.39 -18.54 -12.37
N THR A 652 -5.29 -17.79 -12.47
CA THR A 652 -3.95 -18.34 -12.71
C THR A 652 -3.49 -19.29 -11.61
N LEU A 653 -3.80 -19.02 -10.34
CA LEU A 653 -3.52 -19.96 -9.25
C LEU A 653 -4.32 -21.27 -9.37
N ARG A 654 -5.58 -21.22 -9.83
CA ARG A 654 -6.33 -22.44 -10.15
C ARG A 654 -5.68 -23.19 -11.30
N GLU A 655 -5.32 -22.51 -12.38
CA GLU A 655 -4.64 -23.12 -13.53
C GLU A 655 -3.31 -23.78 -13.10
N LEU A 656 -2.52 -23.14 -12.23
CA LEU A 656 -1.31 -23.73 -11.63
C LEU A 656 -1.63 -24.93 -10.74
N GLY A 657 -2.73 -24.89 -9.98
CA GLY A 657 -3.23 -26.03 -9.21
C GLY A 657 -3.59 -27.22 -10.10
N ASP A 658 -4.30 -26.97 -11.20
CA ASP A 658 -4.67 -27.98 -12.19
C ASP A 658 -3.43 -28.57 -12.87
N LEU A 659 -2.44 -27.74 -13.20
CA LEU A 659 -1.14 -28.20 -13.70
C LEU A 659 -0.39 -29.04 -12.66
N GLY A 660 -0.46 -28.67 -11.38
CA GLY A 660 0.06 -29.46 -10.27
C GLY A 660 -0.61 -30.82 -10.15
N ALA A 661 -1.93 -30.89 -10.29
CA ALA A 661 -2.69 -32.14 -10.30
C ALA A 661 -2.32 -33.03 -11.50
N ARG A 662 -2.20 -32.44 -12.70
CA ARG A 662 -1.74 -33.16 -13.91
C ARG A 662 -0.32 -33.70 -13.73
N ARG A 663 0.57 -32.91 -13.14
CA ARG A 663 1.93 -33.35 -12.82
C ARG A 663 1.92 -34.49 -11.82
N GLY A 664 1.13 -34.41 -10.75
CA GLY A 664 1.01 -35.50 -9.77
C GLY A 664 0.46 -36.79 -10.39
N HIS A 665 -0.49 -36.67 -11.33
CA HIS A 665 -0.98 -37.82 -12.09
C HIS A 665 0.14 -38.43 -12.96
N ALA A 666 0.88 -37.61 -13.71
CA ALA A 666 2.00 -38.09 -14.52
C ALA A 666 3.12 -38.71 -13.67
N GLU A 667 3.44 -38.14 -12.51
CA GLU A 667 4.41 -38.71 -11.56
C GLU A 667 3.92 -40.06 -11.01
N ALA A 668 2.63 -40.21 -10.70
CA ALA A 668 2.06 -41.48 -10.27
C ALA A 668 2.09 -42.54 -11.39
N GLU A 669 1.81 -42.15 -12.64
CA GLU A 669 1.96 -43.01 -13.81
C GLU A 669 3.42 -43.46 -13.97
N LEU A 670 4.38 -42.53 -13.86
CA LEU A 670 5.81 -42.85 -13.92
C LEU A 670 6.23 -43.83 -12.81
N VAL A 671 5.76 -43.64 -11.59
CA VAL A 671 6.00 -44.58 -10.49
C VAL A 671 5.43 -45.95 -10.84
N SER A 672 4.20 -46.01 -11.37
CA SER A 672 3.60 -47.28 -11.81
C SER A 672 4.39 -47.97 -12.93
N LEU A 673 4.97 -47.19 -13.85
CA LEU A 673 5.82 -47.71 -14.92
C LEU A 673 7.16 -48.23 -14.39
N ILE A 674 7.73 -47.55 -13.38
CA ILE A 674 8.93 -48.01 -12.68
C ILE A 674 8.65 -49.33 -11.96
N GLU A 675 7.54 -49.43 -11.22
CA GLU A 675 7.13 -50.67 -10.56
C GLU A 675 6.93 -51.82 -11.58
N ARG A 676 6.30 -51.53 -12.72
CA ARG A 676 6.17 -52.51 -13.81
C ARG A 676 7.52 -52.90 -14.40
N ALA A 677 8.45 -51.96 -14.57
CA ALA A 677 9.79 -52.23 -15.07
C ALA A 677 10.62 -53.06 -14.07
N GLU A 678 10.48 -52.80 -12.78
CA GLU A 678 11.09 -53.60 -11.71
C GLU A 678 10.50 -55.02 -11.66
N ALA A 679 9.18 -55.15 -11.77
CA ALA A 679 8.50 -56.44 -11.87
C ALA A 679 8.95 -57.23 -13.12
N LEU A 680 9.08 -56.55 -14.27
CA LEU A 680 9.65 -57.12 -15.50
C LEU A 680 11.11 -57.54 -15.30
N SER A 681 11.91 -56.73 -14.61
CA SER A 681 13.31 -57.07 -14.30
C SER A 681 13.39 -58.31 -13.41
N GLN A 682 12.53 -58.41 -12.39
CA GLN A 682 12.45 -59.60 -11.53
C GLN A 682 12.00 -60.83 -12.32
N ALA A 683 10.96 -60.71 -13.14
CA ALA A 683 10.51 -61.78 -14.03
C ALA A 683 11.60 -62.20 -15.03
N HIS A 684 12.42 -61.26 -15.52
CA HIS A 684 13.58 -61.55 -16.35
C HIS A 684 14.67 -62.30 -15.59
N GLU A 685 14.97 -61.93 -14.33
CA GLU A 685 15.91 -62.67 -13.48
C GLU A 685 15.41 -64.10 -13.19
N GLU A 686 14.12 -64.26 -12.89
CA GLU A 686 13.47 -65.55 -12.72
C GLU A 686 13.53 -66.37 -14.02
N ALA A 687 13.20 -65.79 -15.16
CA ALA A 687 13.32 -66.45 -16.47
C ALA A 687 14.76 -66.84 -16.81
N LEU A 688 15.76 -66.03 -16.47
CA LEU A 688 17.17 -66.39 -16.63
C LEU A 688 17.55 -67.58 -15.73
N SER A 689 16.99 -67.64 -14.53
CA SER A 689 17.17 -68.78 -13.61
C SER A 689 16.51 -70.05 -14.18
N ASP A 690 15.31 -69.93 -14.73
CA ASP A 690 14.59 -71.02 -15.39
C ASP A 690 15.32 -71.48 -16.66
N ILE A 691 15.92 -70.56 -17.43
CA ILE A 691 16.75 -70.90 -18.59
C ILE A 691 17.99 -71.68 -18.14
N GLN A 692 18.65 -71.28 -17.05
CA GLN A 692 19.79 -72.04 -16.51
C GLN A 692 19.36 -73.43 -16.01
N GLU A 693 18.17 -73.55 -15.43
CA GLU A 693 17.60 -74.85 -15.05
C GLU A 693 17.22 -75.70 -16.26
N ALA A 694 16.62 -75.08 -17.29
CA ALA A 694 16.31 -75.71 -18.56
C ALA A 694 17.59 -76.12 -19.30
N GLU A 695 18.69 -75.38 -19.21
CA GLU A 695 20.00 -75.77 -19.73
C GLU A 695 20.57 -76.97 -18.99
N ARG A 696 20.41 -77.03 -17.65
CA ARG A 696 20.75 -78.23 -16.87
C ARG A 696 19.86 -79.42 -17.24
N LEU A 697 18.57 -79.20 -17.51
CA LEU A 697 17.65 -80.23 -17.98
C LEU A 697 17.94 -80.64 -19.42
N ARG A 698 18.31 -79.72 -20.32
CA ARG A 698 18.75 -79.98 -21.69
C ARG A 698 20.07 -80.75 -21.71
N ALA A 699 20.99 -80.44 -20.81
CA ALA A 699 22.21 -81.23 -20.62
C ALA A 699 21.88 -82.66 -20.16
N ARG A 700 20.87 -82.83 -19.30
CA ARG A 700 20.38 -84.16 -18.88
C ARG A 700 19.57 -84.88 -19.98
N LEU A 701 18.80 -84.16 -20.80
CA LEU A 701 17.99 -84.69 -21.89
C LEU A 701 18.84 -84.98 -23.14
N ALA A 702 19.95 -84.27 -23.35
CA ALA A 702 20.97 -84.59 -24.35
C ALA A 702 21.66 -85.93 -24.05
N GLU A 703 21.63 -86.38 -22.80
CA GLU A 703 22.04 -87.72 -22.39
C GLU A 703 20.91 -88.77 -22.53
N GLU A 704 19.67 -88.37 -22.84
CA GLU A 704 18.55 -89.28 -23.12
C GLU A 704 18.41 -89.57 -24.64
N PRO A 705 18.40 -90.87 -25.05
CA PRO A 705 18.46 -91.28 -26.46
C PRO A 705 17.18 -90.98 -27.27
N LEU A 706 16.16 -90.35 -26.67
CA LEU A 706 14.90 -90.00 -27.33
C LEU A 706 14.87 -88.54 -27.81
N ALA A 707 15.61 -87.65 -27.16
CA ALA A 707 15.82 -86.27 -27.64
C ALA A 707 16.82 -86.22 -28.81
N GLN A 708 17.80 -87.13 -28.83
CA GLN A 708 18.80 -87.25 -29.90
C GLN A 708 18.20 -87.66 -31.25
N ALA A 709 17.04 -88.34 -31.26
CA ALA A 709 16.33 -88.73 -32.48
C ALA A 709 15.39 -87.63 -33.05
N LEU A 710 15.07 -86.59 -32.27
CA LEU A 710 14.26 -85.45 -32.72
C LEU A 710 15.12 -84.26 -33.19
N LEU A 711 16.40 -84.22 -32.82
CA LEU A 711 17.34 -83.15 -33.17
C LEU A 711 18.15 -83.40 -34.46
N ASP A 712 18.20 -84.64 -34.97
CA ASP A 712 19.06 -85.00 -36.10
C ASP A 712 18.47 -84.68 -37.50
N ASP A 713 17.18 -84.40 -37.64
CA ASP A 713 16.55 -84.00 -38.92
C ASP A 713 16.08 -82.53 -38.90
N ALA A 714 17.04 -81.60 -38.90
CA ALA A 714 16.82 -80.14 -38.90
C ALA A 714 16.07 -79.57 -40.13
N SER A 715 15.71 -80.40 -41.12
CA SER A 715 15.12 -79.94 -42.40
C SER A 715 13.66 -79.48 -42.33
N THR A 716 12.90 -79.82 -41.28
CA THR A 716 11.48 -79.46 -41.18
C THR A 716 11.23 -78.04 -40.69
N PHE A 717 12.19 -77.40 -40.00
CA PHE A 717 12.03 -76.05 -39.44
C PHE A 717 12.76 -74.94 -40.24
N ASP A 718 13.58 -75.31 -41.24
CA ASP A 718 14.31 -74.34 -42.10
C ASP A 718 13.36 -73.37 -42.83
N GLY A 719 12.10 -73.75 -43.07
CA GLY A 719 11.10 -72.91 -43.74
C GLY A 719 10.65 -71.67 -42.92
N LEU A 720 10.83 -71.66 -41.60
CA LEU A 720 10.48 -70.52 -40.74
C LEU A 720 11.53 -69.41 -40.77
N GLY A 721 12.79 -69.72 -41.11
CA GLY A 721 13.89 -68.75 -41.13
C GLY A 721 13.59 -67.51 -42.01
N PRO A 722 13.21 -67.69 -43.29
CA PRO A 722 12.87 -66.56 -44.18
C PRO A 722 11.64 -65.76 -43.76
N VAL A 723 10.73 -66.34 -42.97
CA VAL A 723 9.55 -65.65 -42.41
C VAL A 723 10.00 -64.74 -41.25
N LEU A 724 10.83 -65.27 -40.36
CA LEU A 724 11.40 -64.53 -39.22
C LEU A 724 12.32 -63.39 -39.66
N GLU A 725 13.18 -63.60 -40.67
CA GLU A 725 14.02 -62.51 -41.22
C GLU A 725 13.18 -61.37 -41.82
N ARG A 726 12.04 -61.68 -42.46
CA ARG A 726 11.12 -60.66 -42.98
C ARG A 726 10.42 -59.89 -41.85
N LEU A 727 10.03 -60.58 -40.78
CA LEU A 727 9.47 -59.96 -39.57
C LEU A 727 10.46 -59.01 -38.89
N GLU A 728 11.72 -59.43 -38.75
CA GLU A 728 12.79 -58.61 -38.17
C GLU A 728 13.07 -57.36 -39.00
N ASN A 729 13.04 -57.49 -40.34
CA ASN A 729 13.18 -56.35 -41.24
C ASN A 729 12.02 -55.35 -41.11
N ALA A 730 10.77 -55.82 -40.99
CA ALA A 730 9.62 -54.94 -40.75
C ALA A 730 9.72 -54.20 -39.40
N ARG A 731 10.21 -54.90 -38.35
CA ARG A 731 10.48 -54.32 -37.03
C ARG A 731 11.59 -53.27 -37.09
N ALA A 732 12.67 -53.53 -37.84
CA ALA A 732 13.77 -52.59 -38.03
C ALA A 732 13.36 -51.30 -38.76
N LEU A 733 12.33 -51.37 -39.61
CA LEU A 733 11.72 -50.21 -40.27
C LEU A 733 10.75 -49.43 -39.38
N GLY A 734 10.52 -49.89 -38.14
CA GLY A 734 9.70 -49.21 -37.14
C GLY A 734 8.19 -49.45 -37.26
N TYR A 735 7.76 -50.47 -38.01
CA TYR A 735 6.36 -50.87 -38.06
C TYR A 735 6.01 -51.81 -36.90
N SER A 736 4.78 -51.71 -36.39
CA SER A 736 4.25 -52.65 -35.41
C SER A 736 4.14 -54.04 -36.03
N VAL A 737 4.75 -55.04 -35.41
CA VAL A 737 4.71 -56.46 -35.82
C VAL A 737 3.83 -57.28 -34.85
N THR A 738 3.05 -56.63 -33.98
CA THR A 738 2.34 -57.31 -32.87
C THR A 738 1.36 -58.38 -33.36
N LEU A 739 0.59 -58.09 -34.41
CA LEU A 739 -0.32 -59.06 -35.03
C LEU A 739 0.45 -60.29 -35.57
N LEU A 740 1.59 -60.07 -36.21
CA LEU A 740 2.39 -61.16 -36.80
C LEU A 740 3.14 -61.97 -35.74
N ASP A 741 3.67 -61.34 -34.69
CA ASP A 741 4.26 -62.04 -33.54
C ASP A 741 3.21 -62.97 -32.92
N ARG A 742 1.96 -62.51 -32.80
CA ARG A 742 0.84 -63.31 -32.31
C ARG A 742 0.43 -64.42 -33.27
N ALA A 743 0.53 -64.20 -34.58
CA ALA A 743 0.34 -65.24 -35.59
C ALA A 743 1.42 -66.33 -35.51
N VAL A 744 2.68 -65.95 -35.28
CA VAL A 744 3.79 -66.89 -35.07
C VAL A 744 3.58 -67.68 -33.79
N GLU A 745 3.21 -67.03 -32.69
CA GLU A 745 2.87 -67.70 -31.43
C GLU A 745 1.72 -68.69 -31.63
N ARG A 746 0.66 -68.30 -32.35
CA ARG A 746 -0.45 -69.19 -32.66
C ARG A 746 0.02 -70.37 -33.52
N GLY A 747 0.87 -70.14 -34.51
CA GLY A 747 1.47 -71.18 -35.34
C GLY A 747 2.24 -72.20 -34.50
N LEU A 748 3.04 -71.74 -33.55
CA LEU A 748 3.78 -72.60 -32.62
C LEU A 748 2.84 -73.39 -31.69
N GLN A 749 1.75 -72.78 -31.21
CA GLN A 749 0.73 -73.49 -30.43
C GLN A 749 0.04 -74.59 -31.24
N VAL A 750 -0.29 -74.33 -32.51
CA VAL A 750 -0.85 -75.34 -33.42
C VAL A 750 0.16 -76.46 -33.61
N ILE A 751 1.43 -76.16 -33.90
CA ILE A 751 2.48 -77.19 -34.02
C ILE A 751 2.59 -78.01 -32.74
N GLN A 752 2.65 -77.37 -31.57
CA GLN A 752 2.71 -78.05 -30.27
C GLN A 752 1.49 -78.95 -30.02
N SER A 753 0.29 -78.49 -30.36
CA SER A 753 -0.93 -79.30 -30.24
C SER A 753 -0.88 -80.56 -31.11
N THR A 754 -0.27 -80.48 -32.30
CA THR A 754 -0.08 -81.64 -33.17
C THR A 754 0.94 -82.62 -32.60
N VAL A 755 2.02 -82.11 -31.98
CA VAL A 755 2.97 -82.95 -31.23
C VAL A 755 2.27 -83.65 -30.08
N ASP A 756 1.47 -82.94 -29.30
CA ASP A 756 0.74 -83.48 -28.16
C ASP A 756 -0.32 -84.51 -28.59
N HIS A 757 -1.03 -84.27 -29.69
CA HIS A 757 -1.97 -85.23 -30.26
C HIS A 757 -1.25 -86.51 -30.73
N VAL A 758 -0.14 -86.39 -31.44
CA VAL A 758 0.65 -87.54 -31.90
C VAL A 758 1.25 -88.31 -30.70
N ALA A 759 1.70 -87.60 -29.68
CA ALA A 759 2.21 -88.17 -28.43
C ALA A 759 1.11 -88.79 -27.56
N ALA A 760 -0.14 -88.34 -27.67
CA ALA A 760 -1.29 -88.94 -27.00
C ALA A 760 -1.81 -90.21 -27.71
N THR A 761 -1.65 -90.30 -29.03
CA THR A 761 -2.08 -91.44 -29.85
C THR A 761 -1.59 -92.83 -29.36
N PRO A 762 -0.36 -93.04 -28.82
CA PRO A 762 0.06 -94.33 -28.27
C PRO A 762 -0.75 -94.79 -27.04
N ARG A 763 -1.41 -93.90 -26.30
CA ARG A 763 -2.30 -94.28 -25.18
C ARG A 763 -3.54 -95.05 -25.65
N HIS A 764 -3.90 -94.94 -26.92
CA HIS A 764 -5.14 -95.49 -27.47
C HIS A 764 -4.96 -96.72 -28.36
N LEU A 765 -3.72 -97.12 -28.70
CA LEU A 765 -3.45 -98.27 -29.57
C LEU A 765 -3.48 -99.62 -28.82
N LEU A 766 -3.15 -99.63 -27.52
CA LEU A 766 -3.34 -100.75 -26.59
C LEU A 766 -3.61 -100.17 -25.20
N SER A 767 -4.62 -100.67 -24.48
CA SER A 767 -4.88 -100.19 -23.11
C SER A 767 -3.66 -100.44 -22.21
N SER A 768 -3.44 -99.57 -21.23
CA SER A 768 -2.36 -99.72 -20.23
C SER A 768 -2.41 -101.10 -19.55
N GLU A 769 -3.60 -101.67 -19.40
CA GLU A 769 -3.82 -103.02 -18.90
C GLU A 769 -3.28 -104.11 -19.85
N VAL A 770 -3.48 -103.95 -21.16
CA VAL A 770 -2.96 -104.89 -22.16
C VAL A 770 -1.44 -104.81 -22.26
N MET A 771 -0.87 -103.61 -22.17
CA MET A 771 0.59 -103.42 -22.16
C MET A 771 1.25 -104.01 -20.91
N THR A 772 0.66 -103.80 -19.73
CA THR A 772 1.16 -104.39 -18.48
C THR A 772 1.03 -105.92 -18.44
N LEU A 773 -0.01 -106.47 -19.07
CA LEU A 773 -0.15 -107.92 -19.29
C LEU A 773 0.92 -108.47 -20.24
N LEU A 774 1.17 -107.79 -21.37
CA LEU A 774 2.20 -108.18 -22.33
C LEU A 774 3.60 -108.14 -21.72
N GLU A 775 3.90 -107.15 -20.89
CA GLU A 775 5.17 -107.03 -20.18
C GLU A 775 5.39 -108.15 -19.16
N ARG A 776 4.31 -108.61 -18.51
CA ARG A 776 4.36 -109.74 -17.57
C ARG A 776 4.51 -111.09 -18.25
N GLN A 777 3.86 -111.29 -19.39
CA GLN A 777 3.79 -112.60 -20.04
C GLN A 777 4.92 -112.82 -21.05
N VAL A 778 5.22 -111.82 -21.88
CA VAL A 778 6.21 -111.93 -22.97
C VAL A 778 6.96 -110.59 -23.12
N PRO A 779 8.02 -110.34 -22.31
CA PRO A 779 8.69 -109.05 -22.27
C PRO A 779 9.39 -108.69 -23.59
N GLN A 780 9.79 -109.68 -24.37
CA GLN A 780 10.42 -109.50 -25.68
C GLN A 780 9.44 -108.93 -26.72
N THR A 781 8.19 -109.43 -26.74
CA THR A 781 7.14 -108.89 -27.62
C THR A 781 6.62 -107.56 -27.11
N ALA A 782 6.57 -107.34 -25.80
CA ALA A 782 6.27 -106.01 -25.24
C ALA A 782 7.33 -104.98 -25.67
N GLY A 783 8.61 -105.34 -25.66
CA GLY A 783 9.70 -104.51 -26.19
C GLY A 783 9.56 -104.20 -27.68
N ALA A 784 9.21 -105.21 -28.50
CA ALA A 784 8.97 -105.02 -29.94
C ALA A 784 7.71 -104.18 -30.22
N VAL A 785 6.62 -104.37 -29.46
CA VAL A 785 5.39 -103.58 -29.57
C VAL A 785 5.62 -102.13 -29.12
N ARG A 786 6.39 -101.89 -28.06
CA ARG A 786 6.84 -100.53 -27.70
C ARG A 786 7.75 -99.93 -28.77
N GLY A 787 8.63 -100.73 -29.36
CA GLY A 787 9.48 -100.31 -30.47
C GLY A 787 8.68 -99.91 -31.71
N LEU A 788 7.66 -100.69 -32.08
CA LEU A 788 6.74 -100.39 -33.18
C LEU A 788 5.79 -99.24 -32.86
N ALA A 789 5.30 -99.13 -31.62
CA ALA A 789 4.51 -97.99 -31.18
C ALA A 789 5.35 -96.71 -31.25
N ARG A 790 6.58 -96.74 -30.74
CA ARG A 790 7.54 -95.63 -30.82
C ARG A 790 7.87 -95.28 -32.28
N TRP A 791 8.14 -96.27 -33.12
CA TRP A 791 8.39 -96.05 -34.54
C TRP A 791 7.16 -95.49 -35.27
N SER A 792 5.95 -95.97 -34.94
CA SER A 792 4.71 -95.46 -35.54
C SER A 792 4.36 -94.04 -35.07
N VAL A 793 4.71 -93.70 -33.82
CA VAL A 793 4.59 -92.33 -33.28
C VAL A 793 5.61 -91.45 -33.95
N GLN A 794 6.86 -91.89 -34.05
CA GLN A 794 7.93 -91.17 -34.76
C GLN A 794 7.54 -90.90 -36.23
N GLN A 795 7.11 -91.91 -36.98
CA GLN A 795 6.74 -91.75 -38.38
C GLN A 795 5.48 -90.89 -38.58
N ARG A 796 4.49 -91.00 -37.68
CA ARG A 796 3.32 -90.10 -37.69
C ARG A 796 3.70 -88.69 -37.31
N LEU A 797 4.62 -88.51 -36.36
CA LEU A 797 5.12 -87.21 -35.95
C LEU A 797 5.88 -86.58 -37.12
N GLU A 798 6.84 -87.28 -37.72
CA GLU A 798 7.56 -86.80 -38.91
C GLU A 798 6.61 -86.38 -40.05
N HIS A 799 5.57 -87.18 -40.34
CA HIS A 799 4.64 -86.86 -41.43
C HIS A 799 3.63 -85.76 -41.07
N GLN A 800 2.94 -85.87 -39.92
CA GLN A 800 1.90 -84.92 -39.52
C GLN A 800 2.48 -83.60 -39.06
N LEU A 801 3.60 -83.61 -38.32
CA LEU A 801 4.32 -82.39 -37.94
C LEU A 801 4.91 -81.72 -39.17
N GLY A 802 5.49 -82.49 -40.10
CA GLY A 802 6.00 -81.92 -41.35
C GLY A 802 4.90 -81.24 -42.18
N GLU A 803 3.72 -81.85 -42.27
CA GLU A 803 2.56 -81.28 -42.97
C GLU A 803 2.01 -80.03 -42.25
N THR A 804 1.86 -80.08 -40.93
CA THR A 804 1.30 -78.97 -40.14
C THR A 804 2.26 -77.78 -40.10
N VAL A 805 3.55 -78.01 -39.89
CA VAL A 805 4.59 -76.96 -39.99
C VAL A 805 4.61 -76.36 -41.39
N GLY A 806 4.53 -77.19 -42.45
CA GLY A 806 4.48 -76.69 -43.83
C GLY A 806 3.28 -75.78 -44.10
N HIS A 807 2.09 -76.13 -43.59
CA HIS A 807 0.90 -75.29 -43.73
C HIS A 807 0.97 -74.03 -42.88
N VAL A 808 1.49 -74.10 -41.65
CA VAL A 808 1.68 -72.92 -40.79
C VAL A 808 2.68 -71.94 -41.41
N VAL A 809 3.77 -72.44 -42.00
CA VAL A 809 4.74 -71.59 -42.73
C VAL A 809 4.05 -70.88 -43.89
N LEU A 810 3.27 -71.60 -44.70
CA LEU A 810 2.53 -70.99 -45.80
C LEU A 810 1.54 -69.94 -45.30
N ASP A 811 0.80 -70.21 -44.22
CA ASP A 811 -0.14 -69.24 -43.65
C ASP A 811 0.57 -67.97 -43.19
N LEU A 812 1.71 -68.11 -42.50
CA LEU A 812 2.52 -66.97 -42.06
C LEU A 812 3.12 -66.18 -43.24
N GLU A 813 3.49 -66.86 -44.33
CA GLU A 813 3.93 -66.18 -45.56
C GLU A 813 2.81 -65.35 -46.21
N HIS A 814 1.59 -65.90 -46.30
CA HIS A 814 0.45 -65.14 -46.86
C HIS A 814 0.05 -63.97 -45.95
N LEU A 815 0.10 -64.14 -44.62
CA LEU A 815 -0.12 -63.05 -43.67
C LEU A 815 0.94 -61.96 -43.82
N LEU A 816 2.21 -62.33 -43.99
CA LEU A 816 3.30 -61.40 -44.27
C LEU A 816 3.12 -60.64 -45.59
N GLU A 817 2.64 -61.30 -46.65
CA GLU A 817 2.36 -60.63 -47.92
C GLU A 817 1.25 -59.57 -47.79
N ASP A 818 0.16 -59.89 -47.09
CA ASP A 818 -0.91 -58.94 -46.82
C ASP A 818 -0.43 -57.79 -45.92
N PHE A 819 0.46 -58.09 -44.96
CA PHE A 819 1.09 -57.10 -44.11
C PHE A 819 2.02 -56.16 -44.89
N ASP A 820 2.87 -56.67 -45.78
CA ASP A 820 3.72 -55.83 -46.65
C ASP A 820 2.87 -54.94 -47.57
N ARG A 821 1.77 -55.47 -48.11
CA ARG A 821 0.79 -54.67 -48.86
C ARG A 821 0.19 -53.56 -47.99
N SER A 822 -0.13 -53.85 -46.73
CA SER A 822 -0.66 -52.86 -45.80
C SER A 822 0.35 -51.73 -45.51
N ILE A 823 1.64 -52.06 -45.38
CA ILE A 823 2.73 -51.06 -45.24
C ILE A 823 2.78 -50.14 -46.45
N THR A 824 2.70 -50.69 -47.66
CA THR A 824 2.74 -49.87 -48.87
C THR A 824 1.54 -48.92 -48.97
N MET A 825 0.36 -49.36 -48.54
CA MET A 825 -0.85 -48.54 -48.50
C MET A 825 -0.80 -47.47 -47.41
N LEU A 826 -0.29 -47.78 -46.22
CA LEU A 826 -0.09 -46.80 -45.15
C LEU A 826 0.88 -45.69 -45.55
N ARG A 827 1.96 -46.03 -46.26
CA ARG A 827 2.89 -45.02 -46.78
C ARG A 827 2.20 -44.08 -47.77
N ARG A 828 1.26 -44.59 -48.58
CA ARG A 828 0.46 -43.77 -49.48
C ARG A 828 -0.52 -42.89 -48.72
N LEU A 829 -1.24 -43.42 -47.74
CA LEU A 829 -2.18 -42.66 -46.89
C LEU A 829 -1.48 -41.57 -46.07
N ARG A 830 -0.29 -41.85 -45.56
CA ARG A 830 0.55 -40.86 -44.89
C ARG A 830 0.82 -39.65 -45.78
N ASN A 831 1.18 -39.87 -47.04
CA ASN A 831 1.41 -38.77 -47.98
C ASN A 831 0.13 -37.96 -48.23
N VAL A 832 -1.04 -38.61 -48.24
CA VAL A 832 -2.34 -37.94 -48.41
C VAL A 832 -2.70 -37.11 -47.16
N LEU A 833 -2.51 -37.66 -45.97
CA LEU A 833 -2.71 -36.95 -44.71
C LEU A 833 -1.82 -35.70 -44.60
N GLU A 834 -0.53 -35.83 -44.92
CA GLU A 834 0.40 -34.68 -44.96
C GLU A 834 -0.03 -33.60 -45.97
N GLN A 835 -0.75 -33.99 -47.05
CA GLN A 835 -1.32 -33.05 -48.01
C GLN A 835 -2.61 -32.40 -47.49
N LEU A 836 -3.46 -33.13 -46.76
CA LEU A 836 -4.70 -32.60 -46.17
C LEU A 836 -4.45 -31.52 -45.11
N VAL A 837 -3.36 -31.62 -44.33
CA VAL A 837 -2.96 -30.53 -43.41
C VAL A 837 -2.74 -29.22 -44.17
N ARG A 838 -2.17 -29.28 -45.38
CA ARG A 838 -1.93 -28.09 -46.20
C ARG A 838 -3.22 -27.48 -46.76
N LEU A 839 -4.29 -28.27 -46.81
CA LEU A 839 -5.62 -27.87 -47.29
C LEU A 839 -6.55 -27.42 -46.15
N GLY A 840 -6.04 -27.33 -44.91
CA GLY A 840 -6.77 -26.77 -43.77
C GLY A 840 -7.46 -27.80 -42.87
N ALA A 841 -7.22 -29.11 -43.06
CA ALA A 841 -7.72 -30.14 -42.16
C ALA A 841 -7.19 -29.95 -40.72
N PRO A 842 -7.97 -30.27 -39.68
CA PRO A 842 -7.58 -30.07 -38.29
C PRO A 842 -6.26 -30.79 -37.98
N PRO A 843 -5.18 -30.05 -37.64
CA PRO A 843 -3.84 -30.63 -37.54
C PRO A 843 -3.73 -31.67 -36.43
N HIS A 844 -4.50 -31.52 -35.35
CA HIS A 844 -4.50 -32.47 -34.24
C HIS A 844 -5.08 -33.84 -34.62
N GLU A 845 -6.14 -33.89 -35.45
CA GLU A 845 -6.70 -35.16 -35.93
C GLU A 845 -5.77 -35.82 -36.95
N VAL A 846 -5.16 -35.02 -37.83
CA VAL A 846 -4.22 -35.53 -38.83
C VAL A 846 -2.94 -36.04 -38.17
N ASP A 847 -2.38 -35.33 -37.20
CA ASP A 847 -1.18 -35.76 -36.47
C ASP A 847 -1.44 -37.05 -35.66
N ALA A 848 -2.64 -37.21 -35.08
CA ALA A 848 -3.04 -38.46 -34.44
C ALA A 848 -3.08 -39.63 -35.44
N LEU A 849 -3.59 -39.42 -36.66
CA LEU A 849 -3.59 -40.45 -37.70
C LEU A 849 -2.18 -40.73 -38.25
N LEU A 850 -1.34 -39.70 -38.41
CA LEU A 850 0.05 -39.85 -38.87
C LEU A 850 0.91 -40.66 -37.88
N ASN A 851 0.72 -40.44 -36.58
CA ASN A 851 1.40 -41.22 -35.54
C ASN A 851 0.99 -42.69 -35.57
N ASN A 852 -0.28 -42.97 -35.90
CA ASN A 852 -0.83 -44.32 -36.01
C ASN A 852 -0.47 -45.02 -37.35
N CYS A 853 0.02 -44.32 -38.38
CA CYS A 853 0.50 -44.90 -39.65
C CYS A 853 1.75 -45.79 -39.52
N THR A 854 2.30 -45.96 -38.33
CA THR A 854 3.35 -46.95 -38.01
C THR A 854 2.77 -48.33 -37.64
N ARG A 855 1.44 -48.42 -37.49
CA ARG A 855 0.72 -49.64 -37.13
C ARG A 855 -0.05 -50.20 -38.35
N PRO A 856 0.53 -51.15 -39.10
CA PRO A 856 -0.14 -51.81 -40.22
C PRO A 856 -1.50 -52.38 -39.84
N GLU A 857 -1.63 -52.97 -38.65
CA GLU A 857 -2.90 -53.54 -38.15
C GLU A 857 -4.04 -52.52 -37.93
N ALA A 858 -3.75 -51.21 -37.92
CA ALA A 858 -4.75 -50.15 -37.83
C ALA A 858 -5.16 -49.57 -39.20
N LEU A 859 -4.60 -50.08 -40.31
CA LEU A 859 -4.86 -49.57 -41.66
C LEU A 859 -6.35 -49.41 -42.00
N PRO A 860 -7.26 -50.35 -41.69
CA PRO A 860 -8.69 -50.18 -41.99
C PRO A 860 -9.30 -48.98 -41.26
N SER A 861 -8.96 -48.79 -39.97
CA SER A 861 -9.44 -47.66 -39.18
C SER A 861 -8.85 -46.33 -39.67
N ILE A 862 -7.57 -46.33 -40.05
CA ILE A 862 -6.89 -45.15 -40.60
C ILE A 862 -7.52 -44.80 -41.95
N ALA A 863 -7.76 -45.78 -42.82
CA ALA A 863 -8.44 -45.57 -44.10
C ALA A 863 -9.83 -44.94 -43.91
N GLN A 864 -10.66 -45.46 -43.00
CA GLN A 864 -11.97 -44.88 -42.71
C GLN A 864 -11.90 -43.43 -42.20
N ALA A 865 -10.99 -43.14 -41.26
CA ALA A 865 -10.80 -41.80 -40.74
C ALA A 865 -10.27 -40.83 -41.81
N THR A 866 -9.29 -41.26 -42.61
CA THR A 866 -8.78 -40.45 -43.74
C THR A 866 -9.86 -40.15 -44.76
N ARG A 867 -10.74 -41.11 -45.08
CA ARG A 867 -11.88 -40.89 -45.97
C ARG A 867 -12.82 -39.81 -45.45
N LYS A 868 -13.20 -39.89 -44.16
CA LYS A 868 -14.06 -38.89 -43.50
C LYS A 868 -13.42 -37.49 -43.56
N LEU A 869 -12.12 -37.39 -43.30
CA LEU A 869 -11.39 -36.12 -43.38
C LEU A 869 -11.33 -35.55 -44.80
N ILE A 870 -11.11 -36.39 -45.81
CA ILE A 870 -11.14 -35.95 -47.21
C ILE A 870 -12.55 -35.46 -47.59
N GLN A 871 -13.59 -36.11 -47.09
CA GLN A 871 -14.98 -35.73 -47.33
C GLN A 871 -15.32 -34.37 -46.71
N VAL A 872 -14.93 -34.13 -45.44
CA VAL A 872 -15.11 -32.82 -44.80
C VAL A 872 -14.35 -31.73 -45.54
N ALA A 873 -13.10 -31.98 -45.92
CA ALA A 873 -12.31 -31.03 -46.69
C ALA A 873 -12.92 -30.74 -48.08
N LEU A 874 -13.51 -31.73 -48.74
CA LEU A 874 -14.25 -31.53 -49.99
C LEU A 874 -15.50 -30.66 -49.77
N ASP A 875 -16.29 -30.94 -48.74
CA ASP A 875 -17.49 -30.15 -48.41
C ASP A 875 -17.14 -28.68 -48.12
N ASP A 876 -16.04 -28.44 -47.40
CA ASP A 876 -15.52 -27.09 -47.13
C ASP A 876 -15.03 -26.40 -48.41
N ILE A 877 -14.29 -27.12 -49.28
CA ILE A 877 -13.82 -26.58 -50.55
C ILE A 877 -15.00 -26.24 -51.47
N TYR A 878 -16.06 -27.06 -51.51
CA TYR A 878 -17.26 -26.76 -52.29
C TYR A 878 -18.02 -25.55 -51.73
N LEU A 879 -18.13 -25.43 -50.40
CA LEU A 879 -18.72 -24.26 -49.76
C LEU A 879 -17.93 -22.97 -50.03
N GLU A 880 -16.59 -23.06 -50.05
CA GLU A 880 -15.69 -21.93 -50.29
C GLU A 880 -15.63 -21.54 -51.78
N ALA A 881 -15.70 -22.52 -52.69
CA ALA A 881 -15.75 -22.28 -54.13
C ALA A 881 -17.05 -21.55 -54.54
N ASP A 882 -18.19 -21.85 -53.91
CA ASP A 882 -19.46 -21.16 -54.14
C ASP A 882 -19.46 -19.68 -53.71
N GLN A 883 -18.53 -19.28 -52.82
CA GLN A 883 -18.42 -17.91 -52.31
C GLN A 883 -17.39 -17.04 -53.06
N ARG A 884 -16.52 -17.62 -53.89
CA ARG A 884 -15.41 -16.94 -54.55
C ARG A 884 -15.65 -16.60 -56.02
N ASP A 885 -14.87 -15.64 -56.55
CA ASP A 885 -14.91 -15.24 -57.96
C ASP A 885 -14.39 -16.36 -58.88
N ALA A 886 -14.94 -16.46 -60.10
CA ALA A 886 -14.81 -17.60 -61.01
C ALA A 886 -13.37 -18.05 -61.35
N GLY A 887 -12.35 -17.21 -61.15
CA GLY A 887 -10.94 -17.57 -61.38
C GLY A 887 -10.29 -18.34 -60.23
N GLU A 888 -10.67 -18.04 -58.98
CA GLU A 888 -10.15 -18.73 -57.78
C GLU A 888 -10.91 -20.04 -57.53
N ALA A 889 -12.19 -20.09 -57.90
CA ALA A 889 -13.00 -21.31 -57.88
C ALA A 889 -12.41 -22.43 -58.75
N ILE A 890 -11.78 -22.10 -59.90
CA ILE A 890 -11.15 -23.11 -60.79
C ILE A 890 -9.95 -23.79 -60.14
N ALA A 891 -9.14 -23.06 -59.36
CA ALA A 891 -8.01 -23.66 -58.65
C ALA A 891 -8.47 -24.59 -57.52
N LEU A 892 -9.59 -24.24 -56.87
CA LEU A 892 -10.25 -25.09 -55.87
C LEU A 892 -10.90 -26.34 -56.50
N GLU A 893 -11.48 -26.20 -57.70
CA GLU A 893 -12.06 -27.32 -58.47
C GLU A 893 -11.00 -28.36 -58.84
N ASP A 894 -9.79 -27.94 -59.25
CA ASP A 894 -8.68 -28.86 -59.53
C ASP A 894 -8.23 -29.61 -58.26
N THR A 895 -8.21 -28.95 -57.09
CA THR A 895 -7.91 -29.63 -55.82
C THR A 895 -9.01 -30.58 -55.37
N ALA A 896 -10.29 -30.20 -55.55
CA ALA A 896 -11.43 -31.06 -55.24
C ALA A 896 -11.40 -32.34 -56.10
N ARG A 897 -11.09 -32.22 -57.40
CA ARG A 897 -10.98 -33.37 -58.30
C ARG A 897 -9.91 -34.37 -57.88
N VAL A 898 -8.77 -33.89 -57.36
CA VAL A 898 -7.70 -34.77 -56.83
C VAL A 898 -8.16 -35.49 -55.56
N LEU A 899 -8.87 -34.79 -54.67
CA LEU A 899 -9.42 -35.38 -53.45
C LEU A 899 -10.52 -36.41 -53.76
N GLU A 900 -11.39 -36.16 -54.74
CA GLU A 900 -12.38 -37.13 -55.23
C GLU A 900 -11.69 -38.36 -55.83
N GLU A 901 -10.64 -38.19 -56.63
CA GLU A 901 -9.88 -39.31 -57.19
C GLU A 901 -9.25 -40.15 -56.06
N LEU A 902 -8.75 -39.52 -55.00
CA LEU A 902 -8.22 -40.21 -53.83
C LEU A 902 -9.29 -40.98 -53.05
N ILE A 903 -10.50 -40.44 -52.88
CA ILE A 903 -11.64 -41.18 -52.30
C ILE A 903 -11.97 -42.40 -53.17
N THR A 904 -12.08 -42.25 -54.49
CA THR A 904 -12.39 -43.40 -55.36
C THR A 904 -11.31 -44.48 -55.32
N GLN A 905 -10.03 -44.10 -55.18
CA GLN A 905 -8.92 -45.04 -55.03
C GLN A 905 -8.94 -45.74 -53.67
N LEU A 906 -9.34 -45.04 -52.61
CA LEU A 906 -9.50 -45.60 -51.27
C LEU A 906 -10.70 -46.55 -51.20
N ASP A 907 -11.81 -46.20 -51.82
CA ASP A 907 -13.01 -47.04 -51.87
C ASP A 907 -12.79 -48.30 -52.73
N ALA A 908 -12.05 -48.17 -53.83
CA ALA A 908 -11.63 -49.32 -54.65
C ALA A 908 -10.72 -50.30 -53.90
N SER A 909 -10.04 -49.87 -52.83
CA SER A 909 -9.25 -50.76 -51.97
C SER A 909 -10.09 -51.62 -51.02
N GLY A 910 -11.39 -51.33 -50.88
CA GLY A 910 -12.33 -52.08 -50.04
C GLY A 910 -12.13 -51.92 -48.53
N LEU A 911 -11.19 -51.07 -48.09
CA LEU A 911 -10.84 -50.85 -46.68
C LEU A 911 -11.74 -49.83 -45.97
N ALA A 912 -12.36 -48.90 -46.71
CA ALA A 912 -13.08 -47.76 -46.14
C ALA A 912 -14.61 -47.94 -46.01
N ASP A 913 -15.23 -48.86 -46.76
CA ASP A 913 -16.69 -49.00 -46.86
C ASP A 913 -17.24 -50.37 -46.39
N GLY A 914 -16.47 -51.15 -45.63
CA GLY A 914 -16.93 -52.44 -45.11
C GLY A 914 -15.94 -53.16 -44.19
N VAL A 915 -16.29 -54.39 -43.80
CA VAL A 915 -15.39 -55.27 -43.03
C VAL A 915 -14.20 -55.62 -43.94
N PRO A 916 -12.95 -55.28 -43.53
CA PRO A 916 -11.79 -55.49 -44.37
C PRO A 916 -11.59 -56.99 -44.66
N SER A 917 -11.41 -57.34 -45.94
CA SER A 917 -11.22 -58.72 -46.40
C SER A 917 -9.74 -59.02 -46.63
N GLY A 918 -9.24 -60.15 -46.13
CA GLY A 918 -7.84 -60.57 -46.28
C GLY A 918 -7.42 -61.50 -45.14
N MET A 919 -6.39 -62.32 -45.34
CA MET A 919 -6.00 -63.33 -44.33
C MET A 919 -5.54 -62.66 -43.03
N LEU A 920 -4.89 -61.49 -43.16
CA LEU A 920 -4.44 -60.67 -42.03
C LEU A 920 -5.61 -60.18 -41.16
N TRP A 921 -6.65 -59.64 -41.80
CA TRP A 921 -7.82 -59.07 -41.11
C TRP A 921 -8.74 -60.14 -40.55
N GLU A 922 -8.82 -61.27 -41.25
CA GLU A 922 -9.53 -62.42 -40.74
C GLU A 922 -8.84 -63.00 -39.51
N PHE A 923 -7.50 -63.10 -39.50
CA PHE A 923 -6.72 -63.52 -38.33
C PHE A 923 -6.84 -62.52 -37.17
N GLN A 924 -6.79 -61.20 -37.43
CA GLN A 924 -6.98 -60.18 -36.38
C GLN A 924 -8.31 -60.34 -35.64
N ARG A 925 -9.36 -60.77 -36.34
CA ARG A 925 -10.73 -60.86 -35.80
C ARG A 925 -10.98 -62.11 -34.96
N ASP A 926 -10.48 -63.28 -35.39
CA ASP A 926 -10.77 -64.55 -34.73
C ASP A 926 -9.55 -65.24 -34.12
N GLY A 927 -8.34 -64.75 -34.38
CA GLY A 927 -7.08 -65.29 -33.88
C GLY A 927 -6.73 -66.67 -34.43
N LEU A 928 -7.41 -67.13 -35.48
CA LEU A 928 -7.21 -68.46 -36.07
C LEU A 928 -6.44 -68.36 -37.38
N LEU A 929 -5.40 -69.17 -37.52
CA LEU A 929 -4.66 -69.29 -38.78
C LEU A 929 -5.55 -69.92 -39.87
N PRO A 930 -5.36 -69.58 -41.16
CA PRO A 930 -6.15 -70.13 -42.26
C PRO A 930 -6.21 -71.66 -42.30
N TYR A 931 -5.09 -72.35 -42.05
CA TYR A 931 -5.02 -73.80 -41.92
C TYR A 931 -5.92 -74.27 -40.77
N GLU A 932 -5.78 -73.69 -39.59
CA GLU A 932 -6.58 -74.07 -38.43
C GLU A 932 -8.08 -73.87 -38.67
N ARG A 933 -8.47 -72.77 -39.32
CA ARG A 933 -9.88 -72.47 -39.64
C ARG A 933 -10.47 -73.45 -40.66
N ASN A 934 -9.69 -73.87 -41.65
CA ASN A 934 -10.21 -74.61 -42.80
C ASN A 934 -10.02 -76.13 -42.71
N THR A 935 -8.99 -76.62 -42.00
CA THR A 935 -8.61 -78.04 -42.01
C THR A 935 -8.79 -78.75 -40.66
N ILE A 936 -8.60 -78.05 -39.54
CA ILE A 936 -8.72 -78.64 -38.20
C ILE A 936 -10.19 -78.56 -37.74
N PRO A 937 -10.85 -79.66 -37.34
CA PRO A 937 -12.22 -79.63 -36.82
C PRO A 937 -12.32 -78.86 -35.50
N ASP A 938 -13.42 -78.13 -35.27
CA ASP A 938 -13.61 -77.26 -34.08
C ASP A 938 -13.33 -77.95 -32.74
N ALA A 939 -13.63 -79.24 -32.61
CA ALA A 939 -13.43 -80.01 -31.38
C ALA A 939 -11.95 -80.30 -31.04
N GLN A 940 -11.04 -80.16 -32.01
CA GLN A 940 -9.60 -80.40 -31.86
C GLN A 940 -8.78 -79.11 -31.83
N ARG A 941 -9.41 -77.95 -32.01
CA ARG A 941 -8.74 -76.65 -31.97
C ARG A 941 -8.40 -76.27 -30.53
N THR A 942 -7.22 -75.70 -30.34
CA THR A 942 -6.89 -75.03 -29.09
C THR A 942 -7.76 -73.77 -28.96
N PRO A 943 -8.35 -73.47 -27.80
CA PRO A 943 -9.11 -72.24 -27.63
C PRO A 943 -8.21 -71.02 -27.87
N VAL A 944 -8.72 -69.98 -28.52
CA VAL A 944 -8.02 -68.70 -28.65
C VAL A 944 -8.23 -67.92 -27.35
N GLU A 945 -7.13 -67.47 -26.75
CA GLU A 945 -7.17 -66.70 -25.50
C GLU A 945 -7.78 -65.32 -25.75
N GLN A 946 -8.67 -64.87 -24.87
CA GLN A 946 -9.31 -63.54 -25.01
C GLN A 946 -8.29 -62.40 -24.93
N ALA A 947 -7.22 -62.56 -24.13
CA ALA A 947 -6.13 -61.60 -24.04
C ALA A 947 -5.38 -61.44 -25.38
N MET A 948 -5.28 -62.51 -26.16
CA MET A 948 -4.69 -62.46 -27.50
C MET A 948 -5.52 -61.60 -28.45
N LEU A 949 -6.85 -61.69 -28.37
CA LEU A 949 -7.75 -60.89 -29.21
C LEU A 949 -7.69 -59.41 -28.82
N SER A 950 -7.66 -59.08 -27.53
CA SER A 950 -7.56 -57.69 -27.06
C SER A 950 -6.27 -57.00 -27.49
N ASP A 951 -5.15 -57.73 -27.53
CA ASP A 951 -3.86 -57.18 -27.96
C ASP A 951 -3.80 -56.94 -29.47
N MET A 952 -4.61 -57.66 -30.24
CA MET A 952 -4.74 -57.51 -31.70
C MET A 952 -5.77 -56.45 -32.11
N GLU A 953 -6.62 -55.96 -31.19
CA GLU A 953 -7.62 -54.94 -31.50
C GLU A 953 -6.96 -53.61 -31.89
N PRO A 954 -7.36 -52.99 -33.01
CA PRO A 954 -6.78 -51.74 -33.46
C PRO A 954 -7.34 -50.58 -32.60
N SER A 955 -6.80 -50.38 -31.40
CA SER A 955 -7.04 -49.14 -30.67
C SER A 955 -6.17 -48.04 -31.27
N LEU A 956 -6.80 -47.05 -31.91
CA LEU A 956 -6.13 -45.79 -32.22
C LEU A 956 -5.63 -45.23 -30.88
N ALA A 957 -4.31 -45.12 -30.72
CA ALA A 957 -3.72 -44.61 -29.50
C ALA A 957 -4.12 -43.13 -29.37
N GLY A 958 -5.11 -42.88 -28.52
CA GLY A 958 -5.77 -41.59 -28.35
C GLY A 958 -7.18 -41.60 -28.93
N GLN A 959 -8.18 -41.72 -28.04
CA GLN A 959 -9.50 -41.17 -28.32
C GLN A 959 -9.34 -39.65 -28.44
N VAL A 960 -9.14 -39.15 -29.67
CA VAL A 960 -9.69 -37.84 -29.99
C VAL A 960 -11.19 -38.11 -30.16
N PRO A 961 -12.06 -37.53 -29.33
CA PRO A 961 -13.48 -37.64 -29.57
C PRO A 961 -13.74 -36.84 -30.85
N VAL A 962 -13.77 -37.53 -31.99
CA VAL A 962 -14.56 -37.06 -33.12
C VAL A 962 -15.99 -37.09 -32.60
N SER A 963 -16.39 -35.96 -32.08
CA SER A 963 -17.68 -35.74 -31.44
C SER A 963 -18.71 -35.82 -32.55
N LEU A 964 -19.24 -37.02 -32.83
CA LEU A 964 -20.49 -37.23 -33.55
C LEU A 964 -21.02 -38.68 -33.61
N ASP A 965 -20.37 -39.66 -32.96
CA ASP A 965 -21.02 -40.94 -32.68
C ASP A 965 -21.45 -40.97 -31.20
N VAL A 966 -22.70 -40.57 -30.94
CA VAL A 966 -23.39 -40.90 -29.69
C VAL A 966 -23.48 -42.42 -29.62
N VAL A 967 -22.56 -43.04 -28.89
CA VAL A 967 -22.71 -44.42 -28.45
C VAL A 967 -23.88 -44.43 -27.49
N VAL A 968 -25.00 -44.98 -27.95
CA VAL A 968 -26.16 -45.28 -27.11
C VAL A 968 -25.69 -46.27 -26.03
N GLU A 969 -25.43 -45.76 -24.83
CA GLU A 969 -25.32 -46.62 -23.65
C GLU A 969 -26.67 -47.31 -23.45
N THR A 970 -26.66 -48.64 -23.50
CA THR A 970 -27.83 -49.46 -23.24
C THR A 970 -28.23 -49.30 -21.77
N ALA A 971 -29.36 -48.61 -21.54
CA ALA A 971 -29.94 -48.42 -20.22
C ALA A 971 -30.28 -49.77 -19.55
N GLU A 972 -29.90 -49.92 -18.29
CA GLU A 972 -30.38 -50.99 -17.43
C GLU A 972 -31.86 -50.72 -17.09
N VAL A 973 -32.74 -51.59 -17.61
CA VAL A 973 -34.18 -51.55 -17.35
C VAL A 973 -34.46 -52.38 -16.10
N ASP A 974 -34.94 -51.77 -15.02
CA ASP A 974 -35.45 -52.50 -13.86
C ASP A 974 -36.62 -53.42 -14.25
N GLU A 975 -36.82 -54.53 -13.53
CA GLU A 975 -37.78 -55.64 -13.80
C GLU A 975 -39.28 -55.23 -13.91
N SER A 976 -39.60 -53.95 -13.86
CA SER A 976 -40.95 -53.40 -14.09
C SER A 976 -41.07 -52.35 -15.21
N GLY A 977 -40.01 -52.11 -15.99
CA GLY A 977 -40.09 -51.44 -17.29
C GLY A 977 -40.36 -49.94 -17.29
N TRP A 978 -39.88 -49.19 -16.28
CA TRP A 978 -39.95 -47.72 -16.25
C TRP A 978 -38.56 -47.10 -16.11
N GLU A 979 -38.23 -46.17 -16.99
CA GLU A 979 -37.00 -45.34 -16.95
C GLU A 979 -37.22 -44.07 -16.10
N GLN A 980 -36.26 -43.71 -15.25
CA GLN A 980 -36.26 -42.44 -14.52
C GLN A 980 -35.67 -41.32 -15.39
N MET A 981 -36.42 -40.24 -15.61
CA MET A 981 -35.91 -39.05 -16.28
C MET A 981 -35.03 -38.19 -15.35
N PRO A 982 -33.86 -37.71 -15.81
CA PRO A 982 -33.06 -36.73 -15.08
C PRO A 982 -33.68 -35.33 -15.12
N THR A 983 -33.44 -34.54 -14.07
CA THR A 983 -33.97 -33.18 -13.87
C THR A 983 -33.25 -32.15 -14.76
N PRO A 984 -33.97 -31.15 -15.34
CA PRO A 984 -33.36 -30.15 -16.23
C PRO A 984 -32.49 -29.18 -15.44
N VAL A 985 -31.32 -28.85 -16.00
CA VAL A 985 -30.48 -27.72 -15.60
C VAL A 985 -30.51 -26.74 -16.77
N ASP A 986 -30.90 -25.49 -16.49
CA ASP A 986 -31.01 -24.42 -17.48
C ASP A 986 -29.60 -23.91 -17.85
N GLU A 987 -29.16 -24.17 -19.08
CA GLU A 987 -28.04 -23.50 -19.74
C GLU A 987 -28.61 -22.54 -20.79
N ASP A 988 -28.58 -21.25 -20.50
CA ASP A 988 -28.84 -20.18 -21.49
C ASP A 988 -27.52 -19.84 -22.18
N ASP A 989 -27.30 -20.41 -23.37
CA ASP A 989 -26.44 -19.82 -24.40
C ASP A 989 -27.33 -19.06 -25.40
N SER A 990 -26.97 -17.83 -25.74
CA SER A 990 -27.50 -17.21 -26.95
C SER A 990 -26.50 -16.27 -27.61
N ASP A 991 -25.98 -16.72 -28.74
CA ASP A 991 -25.61 -15.85 -29.85
C ASP A 991 -26.04 -16.54 -31.15
N THR A 992 -27.09 -16.03 -31.81
CA THR A 992 -27.08 -15.59 -33.23
C THR A 992 -28.48 -15.36 -33.83
N LYS A 993 -28.50 -14.29 -34.63
CA LYS A 993 -29.47 -13.72 -35.60
C LYS A 993 -30.24 -14.80 -36.41
N GLU A 994 -31.44 -14.60 -36.98
CA GLU A 994 -31.99 -13.45 -37.73
C GLU A 994 -33.47 -13.70 -38.12
N SER A 995 -34.14 -12.65 -38.64
CA SER A 995 -35.36 -12.61 -39.48
C SER A 995 -36.73 -12.26 -38.86
N ALA A 996 -37.22 -11.07 -39.27
CA ALA A 996 -38.58 -10.52 -39.11
C ALA A 996 -39.57 -11.17 -40.11
N PRO A 997 -40.93 -11.04 -40.06
CA PRO A 997 -41.63 -9.74 -39.95
C PRO A 997 -43.04 -9.70 -39.27
N THR A 998 -43.53 -8.45 -39.18
CA THR A 998 -44.94 -7.96 -39.31
C THR A 998 -45.82 -7.65 -38.08
N SER A 999 -46.21 -6.36 -38.07
CA SER A 999 -47.49 -5.73 -37.65
C SER A 999 -47.60 -5.02 -36.29
N THR A 1000 -47.55 -3.69 -36.38
CA THR A 1000 -48.00 -2.67 -35.41
C THR A 1000 -49.54 -2.50 -35.48
N PRO A 1001 -50.23 -1.86 -34.49
CA PRO A 1001 -50.23 -0.39 -34.31
C PRO A 1001 -50.13 0.11 -32.82
N VAL A 1002 -49.33 1.15 -32.55
CA VAL A 1002 -49.69 2.58 -32.26
C VAL A 1002 -50.51 2.78 -30.95
N THR A 1003 -50.01 3.47 -29.92
CA THR A 1003 -50.07 4.96 -29.80
C THR A 1003 -48.89 5.64 -29.10
N VAL A 1004 -48.58 6.81 -29.67
CA VAL A 1004 -47.50 7.78 -29.48
C VAL A 1004 -47.71 8.74 -28.30
N ASN A 1005 -46.62 9.15 -27.64
CA ASN A 1005 -46.44 10.47 -27.03
C ASN A 1005 -45.08 11.03 -27.52
N GLU A 1006 -45.11 11.77 -28.64
CA GLU A 1006 -43.97 12.45 -29.27
C GLU A 1006 -44.09 13.96 -28.99
N SER A 1007 -43.37 14.46 -27.99
CA SER A 1007 -43.05 15.90 -27.92
C SER A 1007 -41.82 16.27 -27.09
N GLU A 1008 -41.16 15.34 -26.40
CA GLU A 1008 -40.04 15.70 -25.51
C GLU A 1008 -38.65 15.21 -26.00
N HIS A 1009 -38.57 14.19 -26.86
CA HIS A 1009 -37.28 13.64 -27.35
C HIS A 1009 -36.72 14.33 -28.61
N SER A 1010 -37.49 15.19 -29.27
CA SER A 1010 -37.02 15.92 -30.46
C SER A 1010 -36.08 17.07 -30.09
N ASP A 1011 -36.30 17.70 -28.94
CA ASP A 1011 -35.51 18.86 -28.51
C ASP A 1011 -34.15 18.45 -27.93
N GLU A 1012 -34.07 17.27 -27.30
CA GLU A 1012 -32.81 16.72 -26.79
C GLU A 1012 -31.87 16.29 -27.92
N ARG A 1013 -32.39 15.68 -28.99
CA ARG A 1013 -31.58 15.36 -30.18
C ARG A 1013 -31.07 16.60 -30.90
N ALA A 1014 -31.90 17.64 -31.02
CA ALA A 1014 -31.48 18.90 -31.64
C ALA A 1014 -30.41 19.63 -30.81
N GLN A 1015 -30.46 19.53 -29.48
CA GLN A 1015 -29.42 20.07 -28.59
C GLN A 1015 -28.12 19.27 -28.68
N LEU A 1016 -28.21 17.93 -28.73
CA LEU A 1016 -27.04 17.06 -28.88
C LEU A 1016 -26.37 17.21 -30.26
N GLU A 1017 -27.13 17.39 -31.34
CA GLU A 1017 -26.57 17.70 -32.67
C GLU A 1017 -25.91 19.10 -32.71
N ALA A 1018 -26.47 20.08 -32.00
CA ALA A 1018 -25.87 21.41 -31.88
C ALA A 1018 -24.57 21.42 -31.04
N GLU A 1019 -24.51 20.57 -30.01
CA GLU A 1019 -23.30 20.37 -29.21
C GLU A 1019 -22.23 19.57 -29.96
N LEU A 1020 -22.61 18.55 -30.72
CA LEU A 1020 -21.70 17.82 -31.62
C LEU A 1020 -21.15 18.71 -32.73
N ALA A 1021 -21.98 19.54 -33.37
CA ALA A 1021 -21.52 20.51 -34.36
C ALA A 1021 -20.57 21.57 -33.76
N ARG A 1022 -20.76 21.93 -32.47
CA ARG A 1022 -19.81 22.77 -31.72
C ARG A 1022 -18.50 22.05 -31.43
N LEU A 1023 -18.55 20.76 -31.09
CA LEU A 1023 -17.38 19.94 -30.81
C LEU A 1023 -16.57 19.70 -32.09
N ASP A 1024 -17.21 19.39 -33.22
CA ASP A 1024 -16.55 19.27 -34.54
C ASP A 1024 -15.92 20.60 -34.99
N ALA A 1025 -16.63 21.72 -34.85
CA ALA A 1025 -16.06 23.04 -35.14
C ALA A 1025 -14.89 23.43 -34.19
N SER A 1026 -14.84 22.84 -33.00
CA SER A 1026 -13.73 23.00 -32.05
C SER A 1026 -12.55 22.06 -32.34
N TRP A 1027 -12.80 20.94 -33.02
CA TRP A 1027 -11.78 20.00 -33.48
C TRP A 1027 -11.08 20.48 -34.76
N ASP A 1028 -11.81 21.09 -35.70
CA ASP A 1028 -11.22 21.69 -36.90
C ASP A 1028 -10.30 22.88 -36.61
N ARG A 1029 -10.40 23.49 -35.41
CA ARG A 1029 -9.49 24.54 -34.93
C ARG A 1029 -8.27 24.02 -34.15
N ARG A 1030 -8.17 22.71 -33.91
CA ARG A 1030 -7.00 22.02 -33.31
C ARG A 1030 -6.29 21.13 -34.33
N LYS A 1031 -5.96 21.66 -35.51
CA LYS A 1031 -4.84 21.13 -36.29
C LYS A 1031 -3.54 21.69 -35.72
N GLU A 1032 -2.83 20.87 -34.96
CA GLU A 1032 -1.43 21.13 -34.57
C GLU A 1032 -0.54 21.25 -35.82
N PRO A 1033 0.50 22.10 -35.82
CA PRO A 1033 1.43 22.21 -36.94
C PRO A 1033 2.19 20.90 -37.12
N ALA A 1034 2.42 20.49 -38.38
CA ALA A 1034 3.21 19.32 -38.73
C ALA A 1034 4.61 19.38 -38.10
N VAL A 1035 4.95 18.40 -37.27
CA VAL A 1035 6.24 18.26 -36.61
C VAL A 1035 7.28 17.73 -37.61
N GLU A 1036 8.26 18.56 -37.95
CA GLU A 1036 9.51 18.10 -38.57
C GLU A 1036 10.26 17.19 -37.59
N GLN A 1037 10.58 15.97 -38.01
CA GLN A 1037 11.39 15.02 -37.24
C GLN A 1037 12.84 15.50 -37.20
N THR A 1038 13.25 16.18 -36.13
CA THR A 1038 14.67 16.40 -35.83
C THR A 1038 15.20 15.19 -35.07
N THR A 1039 15.93 14.33 -35.76
CA THR A 1039 16.73 13.24 -35.17
C THR A 1039 17.84 13.82 -34.30
N ASP A 1040 17.96 13.33 -33.07
CA ASP A 1040 18.95 13.76 -32.08
C ASP A 1040 20.39 13.46 -32.57
N PRO A 1041 21.28 14.47 -32.74
CA PRO A 1041 22.62 14.29 -33.31
C PRO A 1041 23.54 13.37 -32.48
N ALA A 1042 23.23 13.16 -31.19
CA ALA A 1042 23.95 12.24 -30.33
C ALA A 1042 23.67 10.77 -30.68
N LEU A 1043 22.44 10.47 -31.14
CA LEU A 1043 21.98 9.12 -31.48
C LEU A 1043 22.54 8.69 -32.84
N ALA A 1044 22.55 9.60 -33.82
CA ALA A 1044 23.18 9.37 -35.13
C ALA A 1044 24.71 9.16 -35.02
N ALA A 1045 25.39 9.82 -34.08
CA ALA A 1045 26.82 9.63 -33.83
C ALA A 1045 27.15 8.29 -33.14
N LEU A 1046 26.18 7.72 -32.42
CA LEU A 1046 26.30 6.40 -31.76
C LEU A 1046 26.05 5.27 -32.76
N GLU A 1047 25.04 5.41 -33.63
CA GLU A 1047 24.76 4.46 -34.71
C GLU A 1047 25.91 4.38 -35.72
N ALA A 1048 26.52 5.51 -36.09
CA ALA A 1048 27.69 5.54 -36.97
C ALA A 1048 28.98 4.95 -36.32
N ARG A 1049 29.04 4.87 -34.98
CA ARG A 1049 30.13 4.21 -34.26
C ARG A 1049 29.91 2.71 -34.11
N LEU A 1050 28.66 2.27 -34.04
CA LEU A 1050 28.28 0.86 -33.93
C LEU A 1050 28.28 0.15 -35.28
N SER A 1051 28.10 0.88 -36.40
CA SER A 1051 28.07 0.29 -37.75
C SER A 1051 29.44 -0.13 -38.31
N ASN A 1052 30.55 0.07 -37.58
CA ASN A 1052 31.92 -0.30 -38.00
C ASN A 1052 32.50 -1.45 -37.16
N LEU A 1053 31.67 -2.17 -36.39
CA LEU A 1053 32.07 -3.39 -35.69
C LEU A 1053 31.53 -4.59 -36.46
N ASP A 1054 32.36 -5.16 -37.33
CA ASP A 1054 32.10 -6.46 -37.95
C ASP A 1054 32.13 -7.55 -36.87
N PHE A 1055 31.04 -8.31 -36.73
CA PHE A 1055 31.03 -9.65 -36.12
C PHE A 1055 30.67 -10.69 -37.17
#